data_AF-A0A1Y5SCR7-F1
#
_entry.id   AF-A0A1Y5SCR7-F1
#
_cell.length_a   1.000
_cell.length_b   1.000
_cell.length_c   1.000
_cell.angle_alpha   90.00
_cell.angle_beta   90.00
_cell.angle_gamma   90.00
#
_symmetry.space_group_name_H-M   'P 1'
#
loop_
_entity.id
_entity.type
_entity.pdbx_description
1 polymer ?
#
loop_
_entity_poly.entity_id
_entity_poly.type
_entity_poly.pdbx_seq_one_letter_code
_entity_poly.pdbx_strand_id
1 'polypeptide(L)'
;MKFLKKLRGKSHKDDPITDEERMIIKKCIRPGDIVFDVGAHHGKWSESVLKMADAKIHAFEASKDAHQVLQGTIADKVTLNWNAVSNRDEDLTFHVYRDDARLSSLHRRTSVEDQLLTAGFDAITVPGTTMDTYWAGRTEQIRFLKVDVEGAEYDVLRGTRNLLRRGQVDFLQFEYGGTFLDAGTSLRNVWSYLRRFGYRVLRVQNGKFTEVKKFTDKTEDYSYSNYLALHERLMKPFLKEGGEIELDFDRMAHFGIKPTGVLHVGGHEGNEITTYRAKGISPIVFVEANPDLAGGLRDRFASDSDVSVIESAAAEEEGNATFNITSMNQSSSLLELKDHAKLYPKIGVEKQITVRTALIDTLLDEAGIDPSTLDFIAMDIQGAELKALKGATKLLQHIKALQIEVNYSELYEGCALIHEIDAFLEEHGFIRVMTNTPYSEEWGDALYVRRPLVGSSIVGSMGRFANQVFQYLFIQTYAREYDYTPVNSTWAGDDIFNVTPGLTEMPELPFKIEEQGYELSNSTVANDPEVRPATDFAGFFQYHTRYYKPYKELMQAHFAFKGAYAERAAQLKALFDAQPGPVVPLHLRRGDFGTGVFFIAPESWYLDWLQGLREQHPDLTLYIASDEPDAVLPAFKDFNVITERDLPASDLEHGFFTDFAALTMGDHLAISNSSFSFAASMLNQTAQTFMRPDLTQEKLIDYDPWNAPVLLRKLEAEEAGEAFMSEKAKGRSKYKWRKVRKIFK
;
A
#
# COMPACT_ATOMS: atom_id res chain seq x y z
N MET A 1 -2.67 -18.98 36.35
CA MET A 1 -3.07 -18.33 37.64
C MET A 1 -2.13 -17.23 38.15
N LYS A 2 -0.78 -17.31 38.04
CA LYS A 2 0.11 -16.19 38.45
C LYS A 2 0.09 -14.96 37.52
N PHE A 3 -0.32 -15.13 36.26
CA PHE A 3 -0.51 -14.06 35.28
C PHE A 3 -1.71 -13.13 35.65
N LEU A 4 -2.76 -13.72 36.24
CA LEU A 4 -4.02 -13.03 36.58
C LEU A 4 -3.94 -12.12 37.82
N LYS A 5 -2.96 -12.30 38.70
CA LYS A 5 -2.75 -11.35 39.82
C LYS A 5 -2.13 -10.02 39.35
N LYS A 6 -1.55 -9.98 38.15
CA LYS A 6 -0.97 -8.76 37.56
C LYS A 6 -2.02 -7.89 36.87
N LEU A 7 -3.09 -8.49 36.33
CA LEU A 7 -4.27 -7.77 35.81
C LEU A 7 -5.15 -7.15 36.91
N ARG A 8 -4.97 -7.54 38.18
CA ARG A 8 -5.67 -6.98 39.35
C ARG A 8 -4.74 -6.14 40.26
N GLY A 9 -3.62 -5.66 39.72
CA GLY A 9 -2.65 -4.85 40.43
C GLY A 9 -2.95 -3.35 40.35
N LYS A 10 -3.55 -2.83 41.42
CA LYS A 10 -3.79 -1.40 41.76
C LYS A 10 -4.84 -0.67 40.94
N SER A 11 -6.00 -0.52 41.58
CA SER A 11 -6.89 0.60 41.37
C SER A 11 -6.13 1.94 41.45
N HIS A 12 -5.95 2.61 40.32
CA HIS A 12 -6.13 4.05 40.31
C HIS A 12 -7.64 4.29 40.25
N LYS A 13 -8.25 4.40 41.43
CA LYS A 13 -9.54 5.07 41.53
C LYS A 13 -9.30 6.52 41.09
N ASP A 14 -10.10 6.95 40.12
CA ASP A 14 -10.37 8.33 39.71
C ASP A 14 -9.66 8.92 38.47
N ASP A 15 -8.78 8.20 37.76
CA ASP A 15 -8.27 8.68 36.46
C ASP A 15 -8.29 7.58 35.36
N PRO A 16 -9.16 7.71 34.33
CA PRO A 16 -9.34 6.72 33.27
C PRO A 16 -8.21 6.67 32.23
N ILE A 17 -7.27 7.62 32.23
CA ILE A 17 -6.11 7.59 31.32
C ILE A 17 -4.81 7.23 32.05
N THR A 18 -3.90 6.57 31.34
CA THR A 18 -2.60 6.12 31.85
C THR A 18 -1.57 7.25 31.98
N ASP A 19 -0.52 7.05 32.77
CA ASP A 19 0.60 8.00 32.85
C ASP A 19 1.31 8.15 31.49
N GLU A 20 1.44 7.05 30.76
CA GLU A 20 1.95 7.02 29.39
C GLU A 20 1.12 7.90 28.45
N GLU A 21 -0.21 7.77 28.48
CA GLU A 21 -1.12 8.61 27.67
C GLU A 21 -1.02 10.10 28.02
N ARG A 22 -1.01 10.46 29.31
CA ARG A 22 -0.80 11.85 29.74
C ARG A 22 0.50 12.42 29.20
N MET A 23 1.57 11.62 29.24
CA MET A 23 2.87 12.02 28.70
C MET A 23 2.82 12.23 27.19
N ILE A 24 2.16 11.34 26.45
CA ILE A 24 1.99 11.45 25.00
C ILE A 24 1.20 12.72 24.65
N ILE A 25 0.03 12.94 25.27
CA ILE A 25 -0.81 14.13 25.06
C ILE A 25 0.00 15.40 25.27
N LYS A 26 0.66 15.53 26.43
CA LYS A 26 1.45 16.71 26.80
C LYS A 26 2.61 16.98 25.82
N LYS A 27 3.20 15.93 25.26
CA LYS A 27 4.36 16.03 24.38
C LYS A 27 3.97 16.29 22.92
N CYS A 28 2.80 15.82 22.48
CA CYS A 28 2.44 15.77 21.07
C CYS A 28 1.32 16.75 20.68
N ILE A 29 0.45 17.17 21.59
CA ILE A 29 -0.75 17.97 21.29
C ILE A 29 -0.60 19.39 21.86
N ARG A 30 -0.95 20.41 21.04
CA ARG A 30 -0.95 21.84 21.35
C ARG A 30 -2.36 22.42 21.19
N PRO A 31 -2.64 23.59 21.78
CA PRO A 31 -3.91 24.29 21.55
C PRO A 31 -4.15 24.58 20.07
N GLY A 32 -5.38 24.37 19.60
CA GLY A 32 -5.80 24.58 18.21
C GLY A 32 -5.54 23.40 17.27
N ASP A 33 -4.75 22.40 17.69
CA ASP A 33 -4.43 21.22 16.88
C ASP A 33 -5.68 20.38 16.55
N ILE A 34 -5.63 19.71 15.40
CA ILE A 34 -6.66 18.74 14.99
C ILE A 34 -6.29 17.36 15.53
N VAL A 35 -7.22 16.74 16.26
CA VAL A 35 -7.01 15.46 16.95
C VAL A 35 -8.14 14.49 16.61
N PHE A 36 -7.80 13.27 16.21
CA PHE A 36 -8.75 12.18 16.02
C PHE A 36 -8.66 11.21 17.19
N ASP A 37 -9.82 10.92 17.79
CA ASP A 37 -10.01 9.92 18.85
C ASP A 37 -10.84 8.76 18.29
N VAL A 38 -10.18 7.72 17.77
CA VAL A 38 -10.82 6.56 17.14
C VAL A 38 -11.00 5.46 18.18
N GLY A 39 -12.26 5.19 18.55
CA GLY A 39 -12.60 4.34 19.68
C GLY A 39 -12.79 5.15 20.97
N ALA A 40 -13.48 6.29 20.88
CA ALA A 40 -13.57 7.25 21.97
C ALA A 40 -14.33 6.74 23.21
N HIS A 41 -15.13 5.67 23.09
CA HIS A 41 -15.92 5.03 24.13
C HIS A 41 -16.79 6.02 24.92
N HIS A 42 -16.37 6.45 26.11
CA HIS A 42 -17.09 7.42 26.95
C HIS A 42 -16.39 8.79 27.00
N GLY A 43 -15.39 9.03 26.14
CA GLY A 43 -14.77 10.34 25.90
C GLY A 43 -13.71 10.73 26.91
N LYS A 44 -13.23 9.81 27.73
CA LYS A 44 -12.30 10.11 28.82
C LYS A 44 -10.92 10.57 28.35
N TRP A 45 -10.44 9.99 27.26
CA TRP A 45 -9.23 10.46 26.61
C TRP A 45 -9.43 11.86 26.00
N SER A 46 -10.49 12.04 25.22
CA SER A 46 -10.90 13.36 24.68
C SER A 46 -11.05 14.46 25.75
N GLU A 47 -11.71 14.18 26.87
CA GLU A 47 -11.83 15.12 28.01
C GLU A 47 -10.47 15.53 28.56
N SER A 48 -9.51 14.61 28.57
CA SER A 48 -8.17 14.86 29.07
C SER A 48 -7.35 15.69 28.10
N VAL A 49 -7.50 15.44 26.80
CA VAL A 49 -6.94 16.31 25.75
C VAL A 49 -7.49 17.72 25.92
N LEU A 50 -8.81 17.93 25.94
CA LEU A 50 -9.43 19.25 26.09
C LEU A 50 -8.97 20.02 27.34
N LYS A 51 -8.69 19.32 28.45
CA LYS A 51 -8.17 19.93 29.67
C LYS A 51 -6.71 20.36 29.55
N MET A 52 -5.91 19.64 28.78
CA MET A 52 -4.46 19.88 28.64
C MET A 52 -4.13 20.78 27.44
N ALA A 53 -4.90 20.67 26.37
CA ALA A 53 -4.78 21.37 25.11
C ALA A 53 -6.19 21.63 24.56
N ASP A 54 -6.52 22.90 24.32
CA ASP A 54 -7.79 23.32 23.70
C ASP A 54 -7.79 22.94 22.20
N ALA A 55 -7.90 21.64 21.92
CA ALA A 55 -7.75 21.04 20.59
C ALA A 55 -9.11 20.82 19.90
N LYS A 56 -9.08 20.78 18.57
CA LYS A 56 -10.23 20.46 17.73
C LYS A 56 -10.33 18.94 17.58
N ILE A 57 -11.18 18.31 18.40
CA ILE A 57 -11.29 16.85 18.45
C ILE A 57 -12.40 16.35 17.50
N HIS A 58 -12.07 15.34 16.69
CA HIS A 58 -13.00 14.49 15.98
C HIS A 58 -13.02 13.11 16.66
N ALA A 59 -14.12 12.78 17.34
CA ALA A 59 -14.27 11.52 18.08
C ALA A 59 -15.12 10.54 17.27
N PHE A 60 -14.69 9.29 17.21
CA PHE A 60 -15.37 8.19 16.51
C PHE A 60 -15.70 7.08 17.49
N GLU A 61 -16.97 6.65 17.48
CA GLU A 61 -17.45 5.56 18.33
C GLU A 61 -18.44 4.69 17.56
N ALA A 62 -18.20 3.38 17.54
CA ALA A 62 -19.03 2.40 16.82
C ALA A 62 -20.24 1.95 17.66
N SER A 63 -20.04 1.75 18.97
CA SER A 63 -21.07 1.35 19.91
C SER A 63 -22.10 2.46 20.06
N LYS A 64 -23.34 2.15 19.70
CA LYS A 64 -24.46 3.09 19.80
C LYS A 64 -24.66 3.60 21.23
N ASP A 65 -24.53 2.71 22.22
CA ASP A 65 -24.72 3.06 23.64
C ASP A 65 -23.60 3.98 24.13
N ALA A 66 -22.35 3.66 23.80
CA ALA A 66 -21.20 4.50 24.16
C ALA A 66 -21.26 5.86 23.45
N HIS A 67 -21.65 5.87 22.17
CA HIS A 67 -21.89 7.10 21.40
C HIS A 67 -23.00 7.96 22.03
N GLN A 68 -24.09 7.38 22.53
CA GLN A 68 -25.13 8.12 23.25
C GLN A 68 -24.60 8.74 24.56
N VAL A 69 -23.72 8.02 25.28
CA VAL A 69 -23.05 8.58 26.46
C VAL A 69 -22.15 9.76 26.08
N LEU A 70 -21.33 9.62 25.03
CA LEU A 70 -20.49 10.70 24.48
C LEU A 70 -21.32 11.93 24.12
N GLN A 71 -22.47 11.72 23.49
CA GLN A 71 -23.37 12.79 23.09
C GLN A 71 -23.87 13.61 24.29
N GLY A 72 -24.06 12.98 25.44
CA GLY A 72 -24.47 13.64 26.68
C GLY A 72 -23.35 14.31 27.47
N THR A 73 -22.07 14.06 27.16
CA THR A 73 -20.93 14.51 27.98
C THR A 73 -20.08 15.60 27.32
N ILE A 74 -19.69 15.46 26.05
CA ILE A 74 -18.70 16.33 25.40
C ILE A 74 -19.07 16.79 23.98
N ALA A 75 -20.28 16.52 23.51
CA ALA A 75 -20.68 16.84 22.13
C ALA A 75 -20.65 18.34 21.78
N ASP A 76 -20.72 19.23 22.77
CA ASP A 76 -20.58 20.67 22.59
C ASP A 76 -19.12 21.11 22.35
N LYS A 77 -18.16 20.22 22.56
CA LYS A 77 -16.70 20.48 22.52
C LYS A 77 -15.97 19.68 21.46
N VAL A 78 -16.61 18.68 20.86
CA VAL A 78 -15.99 17.78 19.87
C VAL A 78 -16.90 17.54 18.68
N THR A 79 -16.33 17.21 17.53
CA THR A 79 -17.08 16.66 16.40
C THR A 79 -17.28 15.17 16.63
N LEU A 80 -18.51 14.73 16.91
CA LEU A 80 -18.82 13.34 17.23
C LEU A 80 -19.31 12.59 15.98
N ASN A 81 -18.78 11.39 15.75
CA ASN A 81 -19.10 10.56 14.60
C ASN A 81 -19.52 9.15 15.06
N TRP A 82 -20.72 8.71 14.68
CA TRP A 82 -21.19 7.35 14.92
C TRP A 82 -20.75 6.46 13.76
N ASN A 83 -19.49 6.05 13.75
CA ASN A 83 -18.91 5.20 12.71
C ASN A 83 -17.89 4.24 13.32
N ALA A 84 -17.87 3.01 12.80
CA ALA A 84 -16.72 2.13 12.96
C ALA A 84 -15.65 2.49 11.94
N VAL A 85 -14.51 2.99 12.41
CA VAL A 85 -13.39 3.27 11.53
C VAL A 85 -12.72 1.97 11.13
N SER A 86 -12.53 1.76 9.83
CA SER A 86 -11.98 0.53 9.27
C SER A 86 -11.24 0.81 7.96
N ASN A 87 -10.96 -0.22 7.18
CA ASN A 87 -10.37 -0.14 5.85
C ASN A 87 -11.40 -0.16 4.71
N ARG A 88 -12.69 0.04 5.02
CA ARG A 88 -13.81 -0.03 4.07
C ARG A 88 -14.88 1.00 4.42
N ASP A 89 -15.51 1.55 3.39
CA ASP A 89 -16.64 2.48 3.47
C ASP A 89 -17.96 1.73 3.22
N GLU A 90 -18.32 0.85 4.15
CA GLU A 90 -19.53 0.01 4.09
C GLU A 90 -20.09 -0.26 5.49
N ASP A 91 -21.30 -0.78 5.58
CA ASP A 91 -21.85 -1.28 6.85
C ASP A 91 -21.06 -2.51 7.34
N LEU A 92 -20.63 -2.49 8.60
CA LEU A 92 -19.76 -3.51 9.20
C LEU A 92 -20.47 -4.25 10.33
N THR A 93 -20.09 -5.50 10.53
CA THR A 93 -20.50 -6.28 11.71
C THR A 93 -19.62 -5.92 12.90
N PHE A 94 -20.24 -5.47 13.98
CA PHE A 94 -19.62 -5.11 15.26
C PHE A 94 -20.12 -6.05 16.35
N HIS A 95 -19.20 -6.55 17.17
CA HIS A 95 -19.46 -7.56 18.19
C HIS A 95 -19.48 -6.91 19.57
N VAL A 96 -20.66 -6.82 20.18
CA VAL A 96 -20.87 -6.19 21.49
C VAL A 96 -20.84 -7.24 22.58
N TYR A 97 -19.83 -7.23 23.44
CA TYR A 97 -19.73 -8.17 24.55
C TYR A 97 -20.60 -7.73 25.74
N ARG A 98 -21.42 -8.66 26.25
CA ARG A 98 -22.36 -8.38 27.34
C ARG A 98 -21.68 -8.35 28.71
N ASP A 99 -20.56 -9.04 28.87
CA ASP A 99 -19.76 -9.05 30.10
C ASP A 99 -19.01 -7.72 30.31
N ASP A 100 -18.46 -7.16 29.23
CA ASP A 100 -17.69 -5.93 29.25
C ASP A 100 -17.73 -5.26 27.88
N ALA A 101 -18.55 -4.22 27.75
CA ALA A 101 -18.72 -3.49 26.50
C ALA A 101 -17.41 -2.84 25.99
N ARG A 102 -16.41 -2.63 26.86
CA ARG A 102 -15.10 -2.09 26.48
C ARG A 102 -14.31 -3.03 25.58
N LEU A 103 -14.61 -4.32 25.57
CA LEU A 103 -13.94 -5.32 24.73
C LEU A 103 -14.61 -5.51 23.37
N SER A 104 -15.59 -4.66 23.03
CA SER A 104 -16.38 -4.77 21.80
C SER A 104 -15.60 -4.22 20.61
N SER A 105 -15.61 -4.95 19.48
CA SER A 105 -14.83 -4.59 18.30
C SER A 105 -15.44 -5.16 17.01
N LEU A 106 -14.87 -4.80 15.86
CA LEU A 106 -15.10 -5.46 14.58
C LEU A 106 -14.61 -6.92 14.59
N HIS A 107 -13.63 -7.24 15.44
CA HIS A 107 -13.10 -8.59 15.62
C HIS A 107 -13.64 -9.26 16.89
N ARG A 108 -13.81 -10.58 16.84
CA ARG A 108 -14.20 -11.39 18.00
C ARG A 108 -13.00 -11.75 18.85
N ARG A 109 -13.16 -11.73 20.17
CA ARG A 109 -12.19 -12.08 21.21
C ARG A 109 -12.05 -13.59 21.42
N THR A 110 -11.91 -14.33 20.32
CA THR A 110 -11.95 -15.81 20.30
C THR A 110 -10.96 -16.48 21.27
N SER A 111 -9.84 -15.83 21.58
CA SER A 111 -8.84 -16.33 22.53
C SER A 111 -9.31 -16.38 24.00
N VAL A 112 -10.34 -15.59 24.35
CA VAL A 112 -10.80 -15.43 25.75
C VAL A 112 -12.30 -15.64 25.95
N GLU A 113 -13.09 -15.74 24.87
CA GLU A 113 -14.55 -15.92 24.90
C GLU A 113 -14.99 -17.03 25.87
N ASP A 114 -14.46 -18.24 25.71
CA ASP A 114 -14.86 -19.41 26.51
C ASP A 114 -14.48 -19.32 28.00
N GLN A 115 -13.54 -18.44 28.35
CA GLN A 115 -12.97 -18.38 29.70
C GLN A 115 -13.40 -17.15 30.48
N LEU A 116 -13.55 -16.01 29.80
CA LEU A 116 -13.72 -14.69 30.41
C LEU A 116 -14.99 -13.94 29.95
N LEU A 117 -15.58 -14.30 28.80
CA LEU A 117 -16.72 -13.59 28.20
C LEU A 117 -17.91 -14.55 27.99
N THR A 118 -18.30 -15.22 29.08
CA THR A 118 -19.26 -16.32 29.04
C THR A 118 -20.72 -15.88 28.85
N ALA A 119 -21.04 -14.60 29.01
CA ALA A 119 -22.37 -14.06 28.66
C ALA A 119 -22.56 -13.88 27.14
N GLY A 120 -21.49 -14.08 26.37
CA GLY A 120 -21.47 -14.02 24.91
C GLY A 120 -21.49 -12.59 24.37
N PHE A 121 -21.76 -12.49 23.07
CA PHE A 121 -21.80 -11.22 22.33
C PHE A 121 -23.06 -11.13 21.48
N ASP A 122 -23.44 -9.88 21.17
CA ASP A 122 -24.40 -9.54 20.14
C ASP A 122 -23.65 -9.08 18.88
N ALA A 123 -24.09 -9.53 17.70
CA ALA A 123 -23.57 -9.03 16.43
C ALA A 123 -24.55 -7.97 15.90
N ILE A 124 -24.09 -6.72 15.80
CA ILE A 124 -24.87 -5.60 15.29
C ILE A 124 -24.23 -5.03 14.03
N THR A 125 -25.03 -4.37 13.20
CA THR A 125 -24.54 -3.64 12.03
C THR A 125 -24.32 -2.18 12.39
N VAL A 126 -23.16 -1.65 12.05
CA VAL A 126 -22.76 -0.25 12.28
C VAL A 126 -22.20 0.35 10.99
N PRO A 127 -22.41 1.64 10.72
CA PRO A 127 -21.84 2.28 9.53
C PRO A 127 -20.31 2.32 9.64
N GLY A 128 -19.62 1.81 8.62
CA GLY A 128 -18.16 1.87 8.50
C GLY A 128 -17.68 3.08 7.70
N THR A 129 -16.48 3.56 8.02
CA THR A 129 -15.78 4.59 7.25
C THR A 129 -14.28 4.36 7.27
N THR A 130 -13.58 4.80 6.24
CA THR A 130 -12.13 5.01 6.26
C THR A 130 -11.79 6.41 6.75
N MET A 131 -10.58 6.59 7.28
CA MET A 131 -10.07 7.93 7.63
C MET A 131 -9.83 8.78 6.38
N ASP A 132 -9.35 8.15 5.30
CA ASP A 132 -9.17 8.82 4.01
C ASP A 132 -10.49 9.40 3.48
N THR A 133 -11.60 8.66 3.55
CA THR A 133 -12.93 9.15 3.14
C THR A 133 -13.45 10.24 4.07
N TYR A 134 -13.30 10.07 5.39
CA TYR A 134 -13.73 11.07 6.36
C TYR A 134 -13.03 12.42 6.17
N TRP A 135 -11.74 12.40 5.85
CA TRP A 135 -10.92 13.59 5.67
C TRP A 135 -10.78 14.02 4.20
N ALA A 136 -11.59 13.47 3.31
CA ALA A 136 -11.52 13.77 1.89
C ALA A 136 -11.75 15.27 1.62
N GLY A 137 -10.91 15.85 0.75
CA GLY A 137 -10.97 17.27 0.38
C GLY A 137 -10.41 18.25 1.42
N ARG A 138 -9.92 17.75 2.57
CA ARG A 138 -9.30 18.55 3.63
C ARG A 138 -7.78 18.45 3.56
N THR A 139 -7.11 19.59 3.75
CA THR A 139 -5.64 19.69 3.60
C THR A 139 -4.95 20.02 4.91
N GLU A 140 -5.70 20.29 5.98
CA GLU A 140 -5.14 20.58 7.29
C GLU A 140 -4.37 19.36 7.84
N GLN A 141 -3.23 19.61 8.49
CA GLN A 141 -2.48 18.58 9.20
C GLN A 141 -3.33 18.01 10.35
N ILE A 142 -3.38 16.69 10.42
CA ILE A 142 -3.91 15.95 11.56
C ILE A 142 -2.75 15.80 12.54
N ARG A 143 -2.79 16.57 13.64
CA ARG A 143 -1.72 16.51 14.62
C ARG A 143 -1.62 15.13 15.25
N PHE A 144 -2.76 14.55 15.61
CA PHE A 144 -2.76 13.36 16.43
C PHE A 144 -3.89 12.43 16.07
N LEU A 145 -3.57 11.16 15.84
CA LEU A 145 -4.51 10.07 15.62
C LEU A 145 -4.35 9.04 16.73
N LYS A 146 -5.31 8.99 17.67
CA LYS A 146 -5.44 7.91 18.66
C LYS A 146 -6.28 6.79 18.04
N VAL A 147 -5.79 5.56 18.13
CA VAL A 147 -6.49 4.35 17.68
C VAL A 147 -6.58 3.37 18.83
N ASP A 148 -7.81 3.11 19.28
CA ASP A 148 -8.12 2.25 20.43
C ASP A 148 -9.42 1.48 20.17
N VAL A 149 -9.33 0.45 19.33
CA VAL A 149 -10.50 -0.24 18.75
C VAL A 149 -10.47 -1.73 18.99
N GLU A 150 -9.72 -2.16 20.00
CA GLU A 150 -9.73 -3.51 20.57
C GLU A 150 -9.47 -4.61 19.53
N GLY A 151 -8.47 -4.41 18.66
CA GLY A 151 -8.00 -5.40 17.67
C GLY A 151 -8.14 -4.96 16.21
N ALA A 152 -8.96 -3.94 15.93
CA ALA A 152 -9.12 -3.39 14.58
C ALA A 152 -8.07 -2.31 14.22
N GLU A 153 -6.99 -2.15 15.02
CA GLU A 153 -6.01 -1.07 14.83
C GLU A 153 -5.39 -1.13 13.44
N TYR A 154 -5.03 -2.34 12.97
CA TYR A 154 -4.45 -2.50 11.64
C TYR A 154 -5.45 -2.20 10.51
N ASP A 155 -6.75 -2.39 10.72
CA ASP A 155 -7.77 -2.02 9.73
C ASP A 155 -7.92 -0.50 9.64
N VAL A 156 -7.94 0.20 10.77
CA VAL A 156 -7.94 1.67 10.82
C VAL A 156 -6.73 2.23 10.05
N LEU A 157 -5.53 1.70 10.30
CA LEU A 157 -4.32 2.10 9.58
C LEU A 157 -4.42 1.89 8.06
N ARG A 158 -5.00 0.76 7.62
CA ARG A 158 -5.25 0.50 6.20
C ARG A 158 -6.29 1.45 5.59
N GLY A 159 -7.25 1.91 6.38
CA GLY A 159 -8.18 2.99 6.01
C GLY A 159 -7.63 4.41 6.12
N THR A 160 -6.38 4.58 6.54
CA THR A 160 -5.70 5.88 6.69
C THR A 160 -4.54 6.01 5.68
N ARG A 161 -4.58 5.21 4.62
CA ARG A 161 -3.43 5.01 3.72
C ARG A 161 -2.97 6.30 3.04
N ASN A 162 -3.88 7.05 2.43
CA ASN A 162 -3.53 8.26 1.71
C ASN A 162 -3.07 9.37 2.65
N LEU A 163 -3.70 9.49 3.82
CA LEU A 163 -3.27 10.42 4.88
C LEU A 163 -1.86 10.10 5.39
N LEU A 164 -1.52 8.83 5.62
CA LEU A 164 -0.17 8.41 5.99
C LEU A 164 0.83 8.66 4.85
N ARG A 165 0.48 8.31 3.60
CA ARG A 165 1.33 8.53 2.42
C ARG A 165 1.70 10.00 2.23
N ARG A 166 0.75 10.90 2.46
CA ARG A 166 0.95 12.36 2.38
C ARG A 166 1.63 12.93 3.63
N GLY A 167 1.98 12.11 4.62
CA GLY A 167 2.49 12.60 5.90
C GLY A 167 1.51 13.57 6.59
N GLN A 168 0.21 13.44 6.33
CA GLN A 168 -0.82 14.35 6.83
C GLN A 168 -1.15 14.09 8.30
N VAL A 169 -0.73 12.93 8.83
CA VAL A 169 -0.81 12.59 10.26
C VAL A 169 0.56 12.77 10.90
N ASP A 170 0.68 13.65 11.88
CA ASP A 170 1.97 13.91 12.54
C ASP A 170 2.33 12.80 13.56
N PHE A 171 1.38 12.49 14.43
CA PHE A 171 1.50 11.50 15.50
C PHE A 171 0.36 10.50 15.44
N LEU A 172 0.67 9.23 15.66
CA LEU A 172 -0.29 8.15 15.72
C LEU A 172 -0.02 7.30 16.95
N GLN A 173 -0.99 7.22 17.86
CA GLN A 173 -0.94 6.33 19.01
C GLN A 173 -1.84 5.13 18.77
N PHE A 174 -1.33 3.93 19.06
CA PHE A 174 -2.13 2.70 19.04
C PHE A 174 -1.77 1.79 20.21
N GLU A 175 -2.74 1.00 20.65
CA GLU A 175 -2.54 -0.04 21.65
C GLU A 175 -2.16 -1.37 20.99
N TYR A 176 -1.22 -2.08 21.61
CA TYR A 176 -0.83 -3.42 21.21
C TYR A 176 -1.07 -4.38 22.36
N GLY A 177 -1.62 -5.56 22.07
CA GLY A 177 -1.84 -6.61 23.07
C GLY A 177 -2.46 -7.87 22.46
N GLY A 178 -3.12 -8.67 23.31
CA GLY A 178 -3.74 -9.94 22.89
C GLY A 178 -4.84 -9.80 21.84
N THR A 179 -5.45 -8.62 21.69
CA THR A 179 -6.45 -8.32 20.65
C THR A 179 -5.91 -8.52 19.23
N PHE A 180 -4.60 -8.36 19.02
CA PHE A 180 -3.99 -8.58 17.70
C PHE A 180 -4.06 -10.06 17.27
N LEU A 181 -3.95 -11.00 18.22
CA LEU A 181 -4.12 -12.44 17.93
C LEU A 181 -5.53 -12.73 17.44
N ASP A 182 -6.52 -12.16 18.13
CA ASP A 182 -7.93 -12.31 17.81
C ASP A 182 -8.27 -11.77 16.42
N ALA A 183 -7.66 -10.63 16.04
CA ALA A 183 -7.81 -10.01 14.72
C ALA A 183 -6.93 -10.64 13.62
N GLY A 184 -6.10 -11.63 13.95
CA GLY A 184 -5.20 -12.28 13.00
C GLY A 184 -4.12 -11.34 12.43
N THR A 185 -3.70 -10.34 13.21
CA THR A 185 -2.65 -9.38 12.88
C THR A 185 -1.49 -9.47 13.86
N SER A 186 -0.41 -8.72 13.60
CA SER A 186 0.81 -8.71 14.42
C SER A 186 1.36 -7.30 14.56
N LEU A 187 2.14 -7.03 15.60
CA LEU A 187 2.87 -5.77 15.72
C LEU A 187 3.84 -5.59 14.54
N ARG A 188 4.40 -6.69 14.01
CA ARG A 188 5.21 -6.67 12.79
C ARG A 188 4.44 -6.09 11.60
N ASN A 189 3.16 -6.44 11.43
CA ASN A 189 2.33 -5.90 10.34
C ASN A 189 2.16 -4.39 10.48
N VAL A 190 1.81 -3.91 11.68
CA VAL A 190 1.65 -2.47 11.96
C VAL A 190 2.97 -1.72 11.80
N TRP A 191 4.05 -2.24 12.39
CA TRP A 191 5.38 -1.64 12.32
C TRP A 191 5.88 -1.54 10.87
N SER A 192 5.75 -2.62 10.10
CA SER A 192 6.16 -2.64 8.69
C SER A 192 5.32 -1.68 7.85
N TYR A 193 4.00 -1.67 8.04
CA TYR A 193 3.09 -0.79 7.31
C TYR A 193 3.37 0.70 7.56
N LEU A 194 3.56 1.11 8.82
CA LEU A 194 3.87 2.49 9.17
C LEU A 194 5.24 2.94 8.62
N ARG A 195 6.25 2.07 8.68
CA ARG A 195 7.60 2.36 8.16
C ARG A 195 7.62 2.64 6.66
N ARG A 196 6.74 2.00 5.88
CA ARG A 196 6.60 2.24 4.44
C ARG A 196 6.18 3.68 4.11
N PHE A 197 5.46 4.34 5.01
CA PHE A 197 4.99 5.72 4.84
C PHE A 197 5.83 6.73 5.63
N GLY A 198 7.08 6.40 5.95
CA GLY A 198 7.97 7.34 6.64
C GLY A 198 7.70 7.50 8.15
N TYR A 199 6.91 6.62 8.76
CA TYR A 199 6.67 6.69 10.21
C TYR A 199 7.66 5.85 10.99
N ARG A 200 8.13 6.42 12.09
CA ARG A 200 9.04 5.77 13.04
C ARG A 200 8.23 5.34 14.26
N VAL A 201 8.34 4.08 14.67
CA VAL A 201 7.49 3.48 15.72
C VAL A 201 8.26 3.37 17.04
N LEU A 202 7.71 3.94 18.11
CA LEU A 202 8.30 3.99 19.43
C LEU A 202 7.39 3.28 20.43
N ARG A 203 7.97 2.39 21.23
CA ARG A 203 7.31 1.86 22.42
C ARG A 203 7.33 2.92 23.51
N VAL A 204 6.18 3.16 24.14
CA VAL A 204 6.03 4.06 25.27
C VAL A 204 5.94 3.24 26.54
N GLN A 205 6.95 3.35 27.41
CA GLN A 205 6.98 2.59 28.65
C GLN A 205 7.84 3.29 29.70
N ASN A 206 7.41 3.27 30.97
CA ASN A 206 8.18 3.83 32.10
C ASN A 206 8.60 5.29 31.87
N GLY A 207 7.72 6.10 31.26
CA GLY A 207 8.00 7.50 30.95
C GLY A 207 9.05 7.75 29.86
N LYS A 208 9.33 6.76 29.00
CA LYS A 208 10.30 6.88 27.90
C LYS A 208 9.69 6.49 26.56
N PHE A 209 10.15 7.17 25.51
CA PHE A 209 9.90 6.82 24.11
C PHE A 209 11.11 6.05 23.59
N THR A 210 10.93 4.77 23.26
CA THR A 210 12.02 3.91 22.76
C THR A 210 11.69 3.40 21.37
N GLU A 211 12.46 3.81 20.39
CA GLU A 211 12.24 3.41 19.01
C GLU A 211 12.52 1.93 18.75
N VAL A 212 11.59 1.29 18.04
CA VAL A 212 11.77 -0.04 17.45
C VAL A 212 12.51 0.10 16.13
N LYS A 213 13.85 0.23 16.19
CA LYS A 213 14.72 0.38 15.02
C LYS A 213 14.75 -0.86 14.12
N LYS A 214 14.64 -2.04 14.73
CA LYS A 214 14.63 -3.34 14.06
C LYS A 214 13.58 -4.23 14.71
N PHE A 215 12.84 -4.96 13.89
CA PHE A 215 11.85 -5.90 14.38
C PHE A 215 12.46 -7.29 14.56
N THR A 216 12.30 -7.86 15.76
CA THR A 216 12.77 -9.22 16.09
C THR A 216 11.62 -10.05 16.62
N ASP A 217 11.74 -11.37 16.65
CA ASP A 217 10.66 -12.23 17.17
C ASP A 217 10.35 -11.97 18.65
N LYS A 218 11.31 -11.42 19.41
CA LYS A 218 11.11 -10.99 20.80
C LYS A 218 10.29 -9.70 20.92
N THR A 219 10.17 -8.94 19.84
CA THR A 219 9.35 -7.73 19.78
C THR A 219 7.86 -8.10 19.73
N GLU A 220 7.53 -9.28 19.21
CA GLU A 220 6.17 -9.79 19.12
C GLU A 220 5.81 -10.62 20.37
N ASP A 221 5.36 -9.95 21.44
CA ASP A 221 5.08 -10.57 22.75
C ASP A 221 3.59 -10.59 23.14
N TYR A 222 2.73 -10.00 22.32
CA TYR A 222 1.28 -9.79 22.51
C TYR A 222 0.91 -9.24 23.90
N SER A 223 1.85 -8.56 24.55
CA SER A 223 1.67 -7.99 25.87
C SER A 223 1.26 -6.53 25.73
N TYR A 224 0.25 -6.14 26.53
CA TYR A 224 -0.28 -4.78 26.53
C TYR A 224 0.83 -3.72 26.55
N SER A 225 0.84 -2.82 25.59
CA SER A 225 1.79 -1.71 25.48
C SER A 225 1.24 -0.60 24.60
N ASN A 226 1.54 0.64 24.98
CA ASN A 226 1.29 1.81 24.14
C ASN A 226 2.44 2.01 23.16
N TYR A 227 2.09 2.25 21.89
CA TYR A 227 3.02 2.64 20.85
C TYR A 227 2.65 4.02 20.31
N LEU A 228 3.69 4.81 20.01
CA LEU A 228 3.59 6.09 19.31
C LEU A 228 4.38 5.97 18.02
N ALA A 229 3.73 6.18 16.90
CA ALA A 229 4.38 6.41 15.63
C ALA A 229 4.39 7.91 15.33
N LEU A 230 5.51 8.44 14.85
CA LEU A 230 5.61 9.81 14.36
C LEU A 230 6.19 9.84 12.96
N HIS A 231 5.71 10.79 12.17
CA HIS A 231 6.22 11.04 10.83
C HIS A 231 7.69 11.49 10.91
N GLU A 232 8.53 11.03 9.97
CA GLU A 232 9.98 11.26 9.98
C GLU A 232 10.38 12.75 10.06
N ARG A 233 9.55 13.64 9.49
CA ARG A 233 9.76 15.10 9.54
C ARG A 233 9.94 15.60 10.98
N LEU A 234 9.16 15.07 11.92
CA LEU A 234 9.14 15.51 13.31
C LEU A 234 10.20 14.85 14.17
N MET A 235 10.93 13.85 13.65
CA MET A 235 11.81 13.02 14.48
C MET A 235 12.92 13.83 15.17
N LYS A 236 13.65 14.63 14.39
CA LYS A 236 14.76 15.44 14.91
C LYS A 236 14.28 16.46 15.95
N PRO A 237 13.25 17.29 15.70
CA PRO A 237 12.67 18.17 16.72
C PRO A 237 12.13 17.41 17.95
N PHE A 238 11.50 16.25 17.74
CA PHE A 238 10.85 15.49 18.81
C PHE A 238 11.87 14.93 19.81
N LEU A 239 12.94 14.30 19.29
CA LEU A 239 14.05 13.74 20.07
C LEU A 239 15.11 14.78 20.48
N LYS A 240 15.02 16.00 19.94
CA LYS A 240 16.03 17.06 20.09
C LYS A 240 17.40 16.63 19.58
N GLU A 241 17.41 15.90 18.47
CA GLU A 241 18.62 15.55 17.74
C GLU A 241 18.99 16.72 16.81
N GLY A 242 20.29 17.01 16.69
CA GLY A 242 20.76 17.95 15.67
C GLY A 242 20.56 17.37 14.28
N GLY A 243 20.52 18.23 13.28
CA GLY A 243 20.47 17.79 11.89
C GLY A 243 20.80 18.93 10.94
N GLU A 244 21.10 18.53 9.72
CA GLU A 244 21.38 19.42 8.59
C GLU A 244 20.33 19.19 7.50
N ILE A 245 20.20 20.20 6.65
CA ILE A 245 19.48 20.12 5.38
C ILE A 245 20.56 19.98 4.32
N GLU A 246 20.59 18.83 3.66
CA GLU A 246 21.53 18.49 2.60
C GLU A 246 20.77 17.80 1.48
N LEU A 247 21.32 17.84 0.27
CA LEU A 247 20.79 17.12 -0.89
C LEU A 247 20.90 15.60 -0.70
N ASP A 248 19.76 14.91 -0.67
CA ASP A 248 19.69 13.49 -0.32
C ASP A 248 19.81 12.57 -1.55
N PHE A 249 21.02 12.51 -2.11
CA PHE A 249 21.34 11.66 -3.26
C PHE A 249 21.23 10.16 -2.94
N ASP A 250 21.40 9.75 -1.69
CA ASP A 250 21.30 8.34 -1.30
C ASP A 250 19.82 7.90 -1.32
N ARG A 251 18.91 8.77 -0.89
CA ARG A 251 17.47 8.56 -1.06
C ARG A 251 17.09 8.52 -2.54
N MET A 252 17.58 9.44 -3.38
CA MET A 252 17.34 9.38 -4.84
C MET A 252 17.84 8.04 -5.43
N ALA A 253 19.02 7.59 -5.02
CA ALA A 253 19.59 6.33 -5.47
C ALA A 253 18.72 5.12 -5.06
N HIS A 254 18.08 5.15 -3.89
CA HIS A 254 17.10 4.12 -3.49
C HIS A 254 15.91 4.04 -4.47
N PHE A 255 15.52 5.16 -5.08
CA PHE A 255 14.49 5.22 -6.14
C PHE A 255 15.05 4.95 -7.55
N GLY A 256 16.30 4.52 -7.67
CA GLY A 256 16.94 4.24 -8.95
C GLY A 256 17.38 5.49 -9.72
N ILE A 257 17.42 6.64 -9.06
CA ILE A 257 17.74 7.93 -9.67
C ILE A 257 19.17 8.33 -9.32
N LYS A 258 19.97 8.58 -10.35
CA LYS A 258 21.30 9.18 -10.25
C LYS A 258 21.29 10.39 -11.18
N PRO A 259 21.12 11.61 -10.66
CA PRO A 259 21.11 12.81 -11.48
C PRO A 259 22.36 12.92 -12.34
N THR A 260 22.19 13.39 -13.56
CA THR A 260 23.28 13.70 -14.48
C THR A 260 23.40 15.19 -14.74
N GLY A 261 22.32 15.97 -14.64
CA GLY A 261 22.37 17.43 -14.77
C GLY A 261 21.39 18.12 -13.81
N VAL A 262 21.75 19.33 -13.36
CA VAL A 262 21.00 20.03 -12.30
C VAL A 262 20.65 21.47 -12.68
N LEU A 263 19.38 21.83 -12.45
CA LEU A 263 18.95 23.21 -12.28
C LEU A 263 18.92 23.53 -10.79
N HIS A 264 19.76 24.45 -10.34
CA HIS A 264 19.76 24.97 -8.97
C HIS A 264 19.17 26.39 -8.97
N VAL A 265 17.95 26.53 -8.44
CA VAL A 265 17.25 27.80 -8.31
C VAL A 265 17.40 28.32 -6.88
N GLY A 266 17.90 29.54 -6.71
CA GLY A 266 18.35 30.06 -5.41
C GLY A 266 19.84 29.77 -5.15
N GLY A 267 20.68 29.97 -6.17
CA GLY A 267 22.08 29.52 -6.14
C GLY A 267 22.97 30.17 -5.06
N HIS A 268 22.58 31.33 -4.51
CA HIS A 268 23.33 32.08 -3.49
C HIS A 268 24.82 32.24 -3.87
N GLU A 269 25.74 31.70 -3.07
CA GLU A 269 27.18 31.70 -3.36
C GLU A 269 27.65 30.47 -4.17
N GLY A 270 26.77 29.50 -4.45
CA GLY A 270 27.04 28.30 -5.24
C GLY A 270 27.83 27.25 -4.47
N ASN A 271 27.52 27.07 -3.19
CA ASN A 271 28.30 26.22 -2.28
C ASN A 271 28.12 24.71 -2.54
N GLU A 272 26.99 24.34 -3.14
CA GLU A 272 26.58 22.98 -3.51
C GLU A 272 27.37 22.44 -4.70
N ILE A 273 28.15 23.29 -5.39
CA ILE A 273 28.97 22.89 -6.53
C ILE A 273 29.88 21.70 -6.20
N THR A 274 30.48 21.66 -5.01
CA THR A 274 31.39 20.58 -4.60
C THR A 274 30.65 19.26 -4.51
N THR A 275 29.42 19.28 -3.99
CA THR A 275 28.53 18.12 -3.91
C THR A 275 28.14 17.62 -5.30
N TYR A 276 27.76 18.51 -6.22
CA TYR A 276 27.44 18.15 -7.60
C TYR A 276 28.63 17.51 -8.32
N ARG A 277 29.81 18.12 -8.22
CA ARG A 277 31.06 17.59 -8.81
C ARG A 277 31.41 16.22 -8.24
N ALA A 278 31.29 16.03 -6.92
CA ALA A 278 31.57 14.75 -6.27
C ALA A 278 30.64 13.62 -6.71
N LYS A 279 29.40 13.96 -7.13
CA LYS A 279 28.42 13.01 -7.67
C LYS A 279 28.51 12.87 -9.20
N GLY A 280 29.39 13.62 -9.87
CA GLY A 280 29.57 13.58 -11.32
C GLY A 280 28.45 14.26 -12.11
N ILE A 281 27.75 15.22 -11.50
CA ILE A 281 26.63 15.95 -12.12
C ILE A 281 27.17 17.09 -12.98
N SER A 282 26.78 17.11 -14.25
CA SER A 282 27.11 18.12 -15.27
C SER A 282 26.16 17.96 -16.48
N PRO A 283 25.50 19.01 -16.99
CA PRO A 283 25.73 20.43 -16.68
C PRO A 283 25.10 20.91 -15.36
N ILE A 284 25.54 22.08 -14.90
CA ILE A 284 25.07 22.74 -13.67
C ILE A 284 24.57 24.14 -14.03
N VAL A 285 23.30 24.42 -13.75
CA VAL A 285 22.66 25.69 -14.08
C VAL A 285 22.20 26.37 -12.80
N PHE A 286 22.79 27.52 -12.45
CA PHE A 286 22.34 28.35 -11.35
C PHE A 286 21.38 29.43 -11.84
N VAL A 287 20.25 29.58 -11.13
CA VAL A 287 19.34 30.73 -11.28
C VAL A 287 19.37 31.51 -9.97
N GLU A 288 19.72 32.80 -10.04
CA GLU A 288 19.87 33.66 -8.87
C GLU A 288 19.17 35.01 -9.11
N ALA A 289 18.31 35.41 -8.18
CA ALA A 289 17.50 36.62 -8.28
C ALA A 289 18.27 37.88 -7.86
N ASN A 290 19.19 37.77 -6.91
CA ASN A 290 19.99 38.88 -6.43
C ASN A 290 21.17 39.15 -7.38
N PRO A 291 21.21 40.33 -8.05
CA PRO A 291 22.26 40.66 -9.02
C PRO A 291 23.68 40.61 -8.46
N ASP A 292 23.86 40.95 -7.18
CA ASP A 292 25.18 40.94 -6.54
C ASP A 292 25.69 39.49 -6.38
N LEU A 293 24.81 38.56 -5.98
CA LEU A 293 25.13 37.13 -5.87
C LEU A 293 25.31 36.48 -7.25
N ALA A 294 24.44 36.79 -8.21
CA ALA A 294 24.58 36.32 -9.59
C ALA A 294 25.88 36.81 -10.25
N GLY A 295 26.30 38.05 -9.97
CA GLY A 295 27.61 38.57 -10.33
C GLY A 295 28.75 37.74 -9.74
N GLY A 296 28.71 37.49 -8.43
CA GLY A 296 29.69 36.65 -7.73
C GLY A 296 29.76 35.22 -8.27
N LEU A 297 28.62 34.60 -8.60
CA LEU A 297 28.55 33.28 -9.23
C LEU A 297 29.23 33.27 -10.61
N ARG A 298 28.97 34.27 -11.45
CA ARG A 298 29.62 34.40 -12.78
C ARG A 298 31.13 34.55 -12.66
N ASP A 299 31.60 35.38 -11.72
CA ASP A 299 33.03 35.56 -11.48
C ASP A 299 33.68 34.27 -10.95
N ARG A 300 33.01 33.59 -10.01
CA ARG A 300 33.48 32.34 -9.41
C ARG A 300 33.61 31.22 -10.44
N PHE A 301 32.66 31.12 -11.37
CA PHE A 301 32.56 30.02 -12.33
C PHE A 301 32.92 30.42 -13.77
N ALA A 302 33.59 31.56 -13.98
CA ALA A 302 33.94 32.07 -15.31
C ALA A 302 34.79 31.11 -16.16
N SER A 303 35.49 30.17 -15.52
CA SER A 303 36.34 29.16 -16.19
C SER A 303 35.67 27.78 -16.30
N ASP A 304 34.49 27.59 -15.73
CA ASP A 304 33.74 26.34 -15.76
C ASP A 304 32.78 26.33 -16.96
N SER A 305 33.17 25.66 -18.06
CA SER A 305 32.39 25.66 -19.31
C SER A 305 31.04 24.93 -19.22
N ASP A 306 30.83 24.14 -18.17
CA ASP A 306 29.61 23.39 -17.92
C ASP A 306 28.75 23.97 -16.79
N VAL A 307 29.13 25.15 -16.27
CA VAL A 307 28.34 25.93 -15.33
C VAL A 307 27.73 27.12 -16.06
N SER A 308 26.41 27.25 -15.98
CA SER A 308 25.67 28.42 -16.47
C SER A 308 25.06 29.18 -15.30
N VAL A 309 25.07 30.52 -15.37
CA VAL A 309 24.47 31.39 -14.35
C VAL A 309 23.46 32.31 -15.02
N ILE A 310 22.22 32.26 -14.55
CA ILE A 310 21.10 33.06 -15.03
C ILE A 310 20.69 34.03 -13.92
N GLU A 311 20.80 35.33 -14.21
CA GLU A 311 20.39 36.41 -13.31
C GLU A 311 18.91 36.74 -13.54
N SER A 312 18.02 36.10 -12.76
CA SER A 312 16.58 36.32 -12.78
C SER A 312 15.93 35.61 -11.61
N ALA A 313 14.79 36.12 -11.13
CA ALA A 313 13.91 35.34 -10.27
C ALA A 313 13.03 34.41 -11.13
N ALA A 314 12.98 33.13 -10.76
CA ALA A 314 12.05 32.17 -11.36
C ALA A 314 10.63 32.41 -10.82
N ALA A 315 9.64 32.52 -11.71
CA ALA A 315 8.28 32.90 -11.36
C ALA A 315 7.23 32.25 -12.29
N GLU A 316 5.95 32.48 -11.99
CA GLU A 316 4.81 32.05 -12.82
C GLU A 316 4.42 33.09 -13.90
N GLU A 317 5.05 34.28 -13.88
CA GLU A 317 4.81 35.37 -14.83
C GLU A 317 6.11 36.13 -15.16
N GLU A 318 6.21 36.61 -16.40
CA GLU A 318 7.34 37.42 -16.88
C GLU A 318 7.17 38.89 -16.51
N GLY A 319 8.27 39.56 -16.14
CA GLY A 319 8.25 40.98 -15.83
C GLY A 319 9.35 41.41 -14.87
N ASN A 320 8.97 42.28 -13.93
CA ASN A 320 9.83 42.72 -12.84
C ASN A 320 9.04 42.70 -11.54
N ALA A 321 9.68 42.31 -10.46
CA ALA A 321 9.08 42.27 -9.13
C ALA A 321 10.02 42.87 -8.08
N THR A 322 9.43 43.26 -6.94
CA THR A 322 10.21 43.63 -5.75
C THR A 322 10.79 42.37 -5.12
N PHE A 323 12.08 42.38 -4.86
CA PHE A 323 12.79 41.34 -4.13
C PHE A 323 13.26 41.89 -2.78
N ASN A 324 12.91 41.18 -1.70
CA ASN A 324 13.17 41.57 -0.33
C ASN A 324 14.49 40.96 0.14
N ILE A 325 15.53 41.77 0.25
CA ILE A 325 16.82 41.37 0.82
C ILE A 325 16.75 41.55 2.33
N THR A 326 16.97 40.47 3.07
CA THR A 326 16.93 40.48 4.54
C THR A 326 18.33 40.52 5.15
N SER A 327 18.39 40.81 6.45
CA SER A 327 19.64 40.87 7.24
C SER A 327 20.38 39.53 7.35
N MET A 328 19.72 38.45 6.96
CA MET A 328 20.32 37.14 6.71
C MET A 328 19.99 36.79 5.27
N ASN A 329 20.89 37.04 4.33
CA ASN A 329 20.58 36.98 2.89
C ASN A 329 19.97 35.65 2.41
N GLN A 330 20.21 34.53 3.11
CA GLN A 330 19.58 33.22 2.89
C GLN A 330 18.06 33.20 3.14
N SER A 331 17.50 34.21 3.79
CA SER A 331 16.05 34.40 3.99
C SER A 331 15.48 35.51 3.09
N SER A 332 16.11 35.78 1.95
CA SER A 332 15.63 36.77 0.97
C SER A 332 14.62 36.13 0.02
N SER A 333 13.56 36.85 -0.35
CA SER A 333 12.48 36.28 -1.15
C SER A 333 11.78 37.33 -2.01
N LEU A 334 11.09 36.88 -3.07
CA LEU A 334 10.08 37.68 -3.76
C LEU A 334 8.86 37.96 -2.86
N LEU A 335 8.61 37.10 -1.88
CA LEU A 335 7.48 37.21 -0.96
C LEU A 335 7.86 38.01 0.28
N GLU A 336 6.86 38.64 0.91
CA GLU A 336 7.04 39.38 2.16
C GLU A 336 7.12 38.42 3.36
N LEU A 337 7.88 38.78 4.39
CA LEU A 337 7.95 37.99 5.63
C LEU A 337 6.59 38.02 6.36
N LYS A 338 6.07 36.84 6.73
CA LYS A 338 4.88 36.68 7.58
C LYS A 338 5.24 35.98 8.89
N ASP A 339 4.94 34.70 9.03
CA ASP A 339 5.23 33.96 10.27
C ASP A 339 6.73 33.71 10.46
N HIS A 340 7.54 33.82 9.39
CA HIS A 340 8.99 33.83 9.50
C HIS A 340 9.49 34.94 10.45
N ALA A 341 8.93 36.15 10.38
CA ALA A 341 9.31 37.25 11.27
C ALA A 341 8.95 37.00 12.75
N LYS A 342 7.97 36.11 13.02
CA LYS A 342 7.63 35.68 14.37
C LYS A 342 8.60 34.61 14.89
N LEU A 343 8.96 33.65 14.02
CA LEU A 343 9.90 32.58 14.34
C LEU A 343 11.33 33.09 14.52
N TYR A 344 11.74 34.04 13.67
CA TYR A 344 13.09 34.60 13.62
C TYR A 344 13.06 36.14 13.72
N PRO A 345 12.71 36.72 14.89
CA PRO A 345 12.48 38.16 15.05
C PRO A 345 13.71 39.05 14.86
N LYS A 346 14.89 38.45 14.68
CA LYS A 346 16.15 39.17 14.38
C LYS A 346 16.41 39.30 12.89
N ILE A 347 15.64 38.61 12.05
CA ILE A 347 15.76 38.67 10.59
C ILE A 347 14.67 39.63 10.10
N GLY A 348 15.08 40.69 9.42
CA GLY A 348 14.18 41.67 8.84
C GLY A 348 14.65 42.11 7.46
N VAL A 349 13.76 42.74 6.69
CA VAL A 349 14.10 43.30 5.37
C VAL A 349 15.01 44.51 5.56
N GLU A 350 16.21 44.45 4.99
CA GLU A 350 17.18 45.56 5.01
C GLU A 350 17.05 46.44 3.76
N LYS A 351 16.76 45.82 2.62
CA LYS A 351 16.70 46.50 1.32
C LYS A 351 15.69 45.82 0.42
N GLN A 352 15.02 46.62 -0.39
CA GLN A 352 14.21 46.14 -1.51
C GLN A 352 14.88 46.54 -2.82
N ILE A 353 14.93 45.60 -3.76
CA ILE A 353 15.43 45.84 -5.13
C ILE A 353 14.38 45.38 -6.14
N THR A 354 14.47 45.88 -7.37
CA THR A 354 13.68 45.37 -8.49
C THR A 354 14.51 44.33 -9.22
N VAL A 355 13.96 43.14 -9.41
CA VAL A 355 14.60 42.04 -10.15
C VAL A 355 13.72 41.62 -11.32
N ARG A 356 14.34 41.08 -12.36
CA ARG A 356 13.63 40.43 -13.46
C ARG A 356 12.91 39.17 -12.94
N THR A 357 11.69 38.95 -13.38
CA THR A 357 10.96 37.68 -13.22
C THR A 357 10.74 37.03 -14.58
N ALA A 358 10.85 35.72 -14.65
CA ALA A 358 10.54 34.95 -15.85
C ALA A 358 10.19 33.49 -15.52
N LEU A 359 9.55 32.82 -16.47
CA LEU A 359 9.31 31.39 -16.43
C LEU A 359 10.66 30.64 -16.53
N ILE A 360 10.82 29.54 -15.80
CA ILE A 360 12.03 28.69 -15.91
C ILE A 360 12.23 28.24 -17.36
N ASP A 361 11.16 27.85 -18.05
CA ASP A 361 11.24 27.45 -19.46
C ASP A 361 11.80 28.59 -20.35
N THR A 362 11.35 29.84 -20.15
CA THR A 362 11.88 31.01 -20.88
C THR A 362 13.35 31.26 -20.55
N LEU A 363 13.74 31.14 -19.27
CA LEU A 363 15.12 31.35 -18.83
C LEU A 363 16.10 30.36 -19.48
N LEU A 364 15.71 29.08 -19.56
CA LEU A 364 16.52 28.06 -20.22
C LEU A 364 16.63 28.31 -21.73
N ASP A 365 15.51 28.65 -22.38
CA ASP A 365 15.45 28.96 -23.82
C ASP A 365 16.39 30.15 -24.17
N GLU A 366 16.35 31.24 -23.39
CA GLU A 366 17.22 32.41 -23.59
C GLU A 366 18.71 32.12 -23.34
N ALA A 367 19.01 31.25 -22.38
CA ALA A 367 20.36 30.81 -22.09
C ALA A 367 20.89 29.78 -23.10
N GLY A 368 20.04 29.27 -24.00
CA GLY A 368 20.40 28.23 -24.96
C GLY A 368 20.65 26.87 -24.30
N ILE A 369 20.00 26.60 -23.16
CA ILE A 369 20.15 25.37 -22.38
C ILE A 369 19.05 24.40 -22.79
N ASP A 370 19.44 23.22 -23.26
CA ASP A 370 18.50 22.14 -23.57
C ASP A 370 17.93 21.52 -22.28
N PRO A 371 16.61 21.61 -22.02
CA PRO A 371 15.99 21.04 -20.82
C PRO A 371 16.23 19.53 -20.66
N SER A 372 16.46 18.78 -21.74
CA SER A 372 16.70 17.33 -21.69
C SER A 372 18.05 16.96 -21.06
N THR A 373 18.97 17.94 -20.92
CA THR A 373 20.25 17.77 -20.23
C THR A 373 20.14 17.88 -18.71
N LEU A 374 18.97 18.30 -18.20
CA LEU A 374 18.70 18.51 -16.79
C LEU A 374 17.68 17.46 -16.33
N ASP A 375 18.02 16.69 -15.29
CA ASP A 375 17.15 15.66 -14.74
C ASP A 375 16.94 15.79 -13.22
N PHE A 376 17.49 16.85 -12.61
CA PHE A 376 17.33 17.18 -11.21
C PHE A 376 17.10 18.68 -10.99
N ILE A 377 16.20 19.02 -10.08
CA ILE A 377 16.00 20.40 -9.58
C ILE A 377 16.38 20.45 -8.11
N ALA A 378 17.28 21.36 -7.76
CA ALA A 378 17.46 21.84 -6.38
C ALA A 378 16.85 23.25 -6.30
N MET A 379 15.97 23.50 -5.33
CA MET A 379 15.29 24.79 -5.23
C MET A 379 15.13 25.24 -3.79
N ASP A 380 15.71 26.38 -3.47
CA ASP A 380 15.61 27.05 -2.18
C ASP A 380 15.40 28.55 -2.44
N ILE A 381 14.13 28.97 -2.53
CA ILE A 381 13.75 30.35 -2.87
C ILE A 381 12.71 30.92 -1.91
N GLN A 382 12.65 30.37 -0.70
CA GLN A 382 12.02 30.99 0.45
C GLN A 382 10.53 31.32 0.19
N GLY A 383 9.78 30.31 -0.21
CA GLY A 383 8.30 30.34 -0.34
C GLY A 383 7.78 30.53 -1.76
N ALA A 384 8.64 30.86 -2.73
CA ALA A 384 8.26 31.06 -4.13
C ALA A 384 8.30 29.78 -4.97
N GLU A 385 8.51 28.60 -4.37
CA GLU A 385 8.80 27.34 -5.07
C GLU A 385 7.68 26.95 -6.04
N LEU A 386 6.41 26.99 -5.59
CA LEU A 386 5.29 26.65 -6.46
C LEU A 386 5.14 27.63 -7.64
N LYS A 387 5.45 28.92 -7.43
CA LYS A 387 5.41 29.92 -8.51
C LYS A 387 6.48 29.62 -9.56
N ALA A 388 7.69 29.28 -9.13
CA ALA A 388 8.77 28.87 -10.04
C ALA A 388 8.42 27.56 -10.79
N LEU A 389 7.87 26.57 -10.10
CA LEU A 389 7.48 25.27 -10.69
C LEU A 389 6.40 25.41 -11.77
N LYS A 390 5.42 26.30 -11.58
CA LYS A 390 4.41 26.61 -12.61
C LYS A 390 5.02 27.18 -13.90
N GLY A 391 6.19 27.81 -13.82
CA GLY A 391 6.95 28.28 -14.98
C GLY A 391 7.88 27.24 -15.62
N ALA A 392 7.86 25.98 -15.17
CA ALA A 392 8.81 24.93 -15.58
C ALA A 392 8.13 23.74 -16.28
N THR A 393 6.95 23.93 -16.88
CA THR A 393 6.13 22.82 -17.39
C THR A 393 6.81 21.98 -18.48
N LYS A 394 7.67 22.57 -19.32
CA LYS A 394 8.46 21.81 -20.30
C LYS A 394 9.60 21.08 -19.60
N LEU A 395 10.36 21.78 -18.76
CA LEU A 395 11.47 21.19 -18.01
C LEU A 395 11.01 19.97 -17.19
N LEU A 396 9.88 20.08 -16.50
CA LEU A 396 9.31 19.02 -15.65
C LEU A 396 9.08 17.70 -16.39
N GLN A 397 9.06 17.66 -17.73
CA GLN A 397 8.97 16.41 -18.50
C GLN A 397 10.29 15.60 -18.48
N HIS A 398 11.42 16.26 -18.24
CA HIS A 398 12.75 15.66 -18.22
C HIS A 398 13.26 15.35 -16.81
N ILE A 399 12.71 16.03 -15.81
CA ILE A 399 13.11 15.88 -14.42
C ILE A 399 12.76 14.49 -13.86
N LYS A 400 13.71 13.88 -13.15
CA LYS A 400 13.55 12.63 -12.41
C LYS A 400 13.39 12.86 -10.91
N ALA A 401 14.00 13.91 -10.36
CA ALA A 401 13.88 14.26 -8.95
C ALA A 401 13.89 15.77 -8.72
N LEU A 402 13.24 16.21 -7.65
CA LEU A 402 13.29 17.58 -7.16
C LEU A 402 13.52 17.55 -5.66
N GLN A 403 14.50 18.29 -5.16
CA GLN A 403 14.60 18.58 -3.74
C GLN A 403 14.38 20.08 -3.54
N ILE A 404 13.31 20.41 -2.83
CA ILE A 404 12.86 21.80 -2.69
C ILE A 404 12.50 22.12 -1.25
N GLU A 405 12.62 23.39 -0.89
CA GLU A 405 12.09 23.92 0.36
C GLU A 405 10.55 23.85 0.36
N VAL A 406 9.96 23.51 1.50
CA VAL A 406 8.51 23.38 1.68
C VAL A 406 8.06 23.96 3.02
N ASN A 407 6.82 24.45 3.03
CA ASN A 407 6.22 25.12 4.17
C ASN A 407 4.99 24.34 4.68
N TYR A 408 4.88 24.18 6.00
CA TYR A 408 3.69 23.66 6.70
C TYR A 408 2.81 24.79 7.27
N SER A 409 3.37 26.00 7.38
CA SER A 409 2.64 27.23 7.68
C SER A 409 3.13 28.37 6.81
N GLU A 410 2.36 29.45 6.76
CA GLU A 410 2.60 30.57 5.85
C GLU A 410 3.74 31.48 6.36
N LEU A 411 4.98 31.03 6.20
CA LEU A 411 6.18 31.76 6.64
C LEU A 411 6.40 33.05 5.87
N TYR A 412 6.05 33.03 4.58
CA TYR A 412 6.06 34.18 3.69
C TYR A 412 4.66 34.39 3.13
N GLU A 413 4.24 35.65 2.94
CA GLU A 413 2.88 35.97 2.52
C GLU A 413 2.53 35.31 1.19
N GLY A 414 1.48 34.49 1.18
CA GLY A 414 1.02 33.75 0.01
C GLY A 414 1.96 32.63 -0.46
N CYS A 415 2.91 32.17 0.36
CA CYS A 415 3.71 31.00 0.01
C CYS A 415 2.84 29.74 -0.05
N ALA A 416 3.18 28.84 -0.97
CA ALA A 416 2.49 27.57 -1.07
C ALA A 416 2.77 26.69 0.14
N LEU A 417 1.73 26.05 0.66
CA LEU A 417 1.88 24.99 1.63
C LEU A 417 2.22 23.66 0.93
N ILE A 418 2.83 22.75 1.67
CA ILE A 418 3.30 21.47 1.12
C ILE A 418 2.23 20.68 0.37
N HIS A 419 0.96 20.77 0.79
CA HIS A 419 -0.14 20.07 0.11
C HIS A 419 -0.46 20.66 -1.27
N GLU A 420 -0.21 21.95 -1.50
CA GLU A 420 -0.40 22.61 -2.79
C GLU A 420 0.72 22.23 -3.76
N ILE A 421 1.94 22.10 -3.23
CA ILE A 421 3.09 21.57 -3.97
C ILE A 421 2.86 20.10 -4.33
N ASP A 422 2.43 19.27 -3.35
CA ASP A 422 2.09 17.87 -3.58
C ASP A 422 1.05 17.74 -4.70
N ALA A 423 -0.03 18.52 -4.66
CA ALA A 423 -1.08 18.48 -5.68
C ALA A 423 -0.55 18.83 -7.07
N PHE A 424 0.22 19.91 -7.19
CA PHE A 424 0.82 20.32 -8.46
C PHE A 424 1.80 19.26 -9.00
N LEU A 425 2.68 18.72 -8.16
CA LEU A 425 3.68 17.74 -8.57
C LEU A 425 3.06 16.36 -8.85
N GLU A 426 1.99 15.96 -8.17
CA GLU A 426 1.22 14.74 -8.43
C GLU A 426 0.62 14.76 -9.85
N GLU A 427 0.09 15.91 -10.30
CA GLU A 427 -0.39 16.13 -11.68
C GLU A 427 0.72 15.99 -12.73
N HIS A 428 1.97 16.30 -12.37
CA HIS A 428 3.14 16.17 -13.24
C HIS A 428 3.85 14.81 -13.09
N GLY A 429 3.24 13.87 -12.36
CA GLY A 429 3.72 12.49 -12.23
C GLY A 429 4.85 12.32 -11.21
N PHE A 430 4.94 13.18 -10.20
CA PHE A 430 5.88 13.06 -9.10
C PHE A 430 5.18 12.62 -7.80
N ILE A 431 5.93 11.98 -6.92
CA ILE A 431 5.49 11.60 -5.58
C ILE A 431 6.51 12.11 -4.56
N ARG A 432 6.03 12.57 -3.40
CA ARG A 432 6.89 12.92 -2.27
C ARG A 432 7.38 11.66 -1.59
N VAL A 433 8.70 11.58 -1.36
CA VAL A 433 9.35 10.38 -0.80
C VAL A 433 10.20 10.66 0.43
N MET A 434 10.38 11.92 0.79
CA MET A 434 11.03 12.32 2.03
C MET A 434 10.59 13.73 2.43
N THR A 435 10.54 13.97 3.73
CA THR A 435 10.55 15.34 4.29
C THR A 435 11.47 15.44 5.48
N ASN A 436 12.22 16.53 5.56
CA ASN A 436 13.18 16.78 6.62
C ASN A 436 13.00 18.21 7.16
N THR A 437 12.52 18.33 8.40
CA THR A 437 12.31 19.61 9.07
C THR A 437 13.19 19.67 10.34
N PRO A 438 14.52 19.78 10.21
CA PRO A 438 15.45 19.59 11.33
C PRO A 438 15.43 20.74 12.35
N TYR A 439 15.10 21.96 11.91
CA TYR A 439 15.18 23.18 12.73
C TYR A 439 13.84 23.68 13.24
N SER A 440 12.74 23.34 12.56
CA SER A 440 11.39 23.79 12.86
C SER A 440 10.38 22.69 12.49
N GLU A 441 9.17 22.74 13.03
CA GLU A 441 8.06 21.90 12.54
C GLU A 441 7.29 22.56 11.38
N GLU A 442 7.60 23.83 11.11
CA GLU A 442 6.88 24.72 10.19
C GLU A 442 7.43 24.73 8.77
N TRP A 443 8.69 24.30 8.56
CA TRP A 443 9.36 24.32 7.26
C TRP A 443 10.52 23.33 7.21
N GLY A 444 10.98 23.03 6.01
CA GLY A 444 12.19 22.24 5.73
C GLY A 444 12.23 21.80 4.27
N ASP A 445 12.89 20.69 3.99
CA ASP A 445 13.00 20.16 2.62
C ASP A 445 12.04 19.01 2.37
N ALA A 446 11.62 18.89 1.12
CA ALA A 446 10.98 17.70 0.58
C ALA A 446 11.71 17.20 -0.65
N LEU A 447 11.87 15.88 -0.74
CA LEU A 447 12.31 15.20 -1.96
C LEU A 447 11.10 14.61 -2.68
N TYR A 448 10.97 14.99 -3.94
CA TYR A 448 10.02 14.44 -4.89
C TYR A 448 10.77 13.64 -5.95
N VAL A 449 10.21 12.51 -6.34
CA VAL A 449 10.76 11.69 -7.44
C VAL A 449 9.66 11.43 -8.45
N ARG A 450 10.04 11.33 -9.73
CA ARG A 450 9.13 10.88 -10.77
C ARG A 450 8.62 9.50 -10.36
N ARG A 451 7.31 9.30 -10.48
CA ARG A 451 6.61 8.08 -10.09
C ARG A 451 7.38 6.85 -10.59
N PRO A 452 7.97 6.05 -9.68
CA PRO A 452 8.82 4.93 -10.08
C PRO A 452 8.07 3.92 -10.93
N LEU A 453 8.77 3.31 -11.89
CA LEU A 453 8.27 2.14 -12.59
C LEU A 453 8.51 0.89 -11.73
N VAL A 454 7.54 0.00 -11.65
CA VAL A 454 7.72 -1.34 -11.07
C VAL A 454 7.08 -2.36 -11.98
N GLY A 455 7.70 -3.51 -12.12
CA GLY A 455 7.26 -4.43 -13.15
C GLY A 455 7.80 -5.82 -13.04
N SER A 456 7.49 -6.62 -14.06
CA SER A 456 8.03 -7.96 -14.18
C SER A 456 8.28 -8.29 -15.65
N SER A 457 9.56 -8.42 -16.00
CA SER A 457 10.02 -8.79 -17.35
C SER A 457 9.72 -10.25 -17.70
N ILE A 458 9.43 -11.07 -16.69
CA ILE A 458 9.15 -12.50 -16.83
C ILE A 458 7.66 -12.83 -17.01
N VAL A 459 6.77 -11.84 -16.90
CA VAL A 459 5.36 -12.02 -17.29
C VAL A 459 5.33 -12.42 -18.77
N GLY A 460 4.46 -13.37 -19.12
CA GLY A 460 4.43 -13.97 -20.46
C GLY A 460 5.46 -15.08 -20.72
N SER A 461 6.55 -15.18 -19.94
CA SER A 461 7.61 -16.18 -20.16
C SER A 461 7.79 -17.19 -19.02
N MET A 462 7.55 -16.81 -17.77
CA MET A 462 7.69 -17.70 -16.62
C MET A 462 6.39 -18.38 -16.22
N GLY A 463 6.31 -19.68 -16.53
CA GLY A 463 5.15 -20.50 -16.23
C GLY A 463 3.99 -20.26 -17.21
N ARG A 464 2.94 -21.05 -17.03
CA ARG A 464 1.72 -21.00 -17.87
C ARG A 464 0.80 -19.85 -17.44
N PHE A 465 -0.22 -19.57 -18.25
CA PHE A 465 -1.24 -18.52 -18.08
C PHE A 465 -1.58 -18.14 -16.63
N ALA A 466 -1.97 -19.11 -15.80
CA ALA A 466 -2.40 -18.79 -14.44
C ALA A 466 -1.28 -18.29 -13.51
N ASN A 467 -0.03 -18.66 -13.77
CA ASN A 467 1.11 -18.06 -13.07
C ASN A 467 1.25 -16.58 -13.44
N GLN A 468 1.04 -16.27 -14.72
CA GLN A 468 1.11 -14.91 -15.26
C GLN A 468 -0.03 -14.04 -14.70
N VAL A 469 -1.21 -14.61 -14.45
CA VAL A 469 -2.29 -13.94 -13.71
C VAL A 469 -1.80 -13.48 -12.33
N PHE A 470 -1.18 -14.35 -11.53
CA PHE A 470 -0.68 -13.96 -10.20
C PHE A 470 0.50 -12.99 -10.25
N GLN A 471 1.37 -13.10 -11.25
CA GLN A 471 2.45 -12.12 -11.48
C GLN A 471 1.87 -10.73 -11.79
N TYR A 472 0.95 -10.65 -12.75
CA TYR A 472 0.25 -9.41 -13.08
C TYR A 472 -0.45 -8.83 -11.85
N LEU A 473 -1.18 -9.67 -11.10
CA LEU A 473 -1.88 -9.27 -9.89
C LEU A 473 -0.96 -8.67 -8.84
N PHE A 474 0.20 -9.30 -8.62
CA PHE A 474 1.20 -8.78 -7.71
C PHE A 474 1.71 -7.41 -8.15
N ILE A 475 2.08 -7.24 -9.42
CA ILE A 475 2.59 -5.97 -9.93
C ILE A 475 1.55 -4.85 -9.81
N GLN A 476 0.28 -5.11 -10.18
CA GLN A 476 -0.78 -4.12 -10.03
C GLN A 476 -1.04 -3.77 -8.56
N THR A 477 -1.06 -4.78 -7.69
CA THR A 477 -1.27 -4.58 -6.25
C THR A 477 -0.13 -3.76 -5.64
N TYR A 478 1.11 -4.12 -5.94
CA TYR A 478 2.30 -3.44 -5.45
C TYR A 478 2.35 -1.99 -5.94
N ALA A 479 2.15 -1.77 -7.24
CA ALA A 479 2.13 -0.43 -7.81
C ALA A 479 1.03 0.44 -7.20
N ARG A 480 -0.18 -0.11 -7.03
CA ARG A 480 -1.30 0.58 -6.39
C ARG A 480 -0.99 0.91 -4.93
N GLU A 481 -0.36 0.00 -4.19
CA GLU A 481 -0.02 0.19 -2.77
C GLU A 481 0.93 1.36 -2.53
N TYR A 482 1.88 1.60 -3.44
CA TYR A 482 2.92 2.63 -3.30
C TYR A 482 2.75 3.85 -4.22
N ASP A 483 1.66 3.91 -4.99
CA ASP A 483 1.46 4.93 -6.03
C ASP A 483 2.59 4.95 -7.06
N TYR A 484 3.00 3.77 -7.51
CA TYR A 484 3.99 3.56 -8.58
C TYR A 484 3.30 3.24 -9.91
N THR A 485 4.07 3.25 -11.01
CA THR A 485 3.57 2.93 -12.34
C THR A 485 3.88 1.47 -12.67
N PRO A 486 2.87 0.60 -12.86
CA PRO A 486 3.11 -0.79 -13.22
C PRO A 486 3.52 -0.93 -14.69
N VAL A 487 4.53 -1.75 -14.98
CA VAL A 487 4.95 -2.14 -16.34
C VAL A 487 5.17 -3.66 -16.42
N ASN A 488 4.76 -4.31 -17.50
CA ASN A 488 4.96 -5.75 -17.67
C ASN A 488 5.29 -6.06 -19.12
N SER A 489 5.96 -7.19 -19.38
CA SER A 489 6.09 -7.74 -20.74
C SER A 489 4.73 -8.19 -21.28
N THR A 490 4.61 -8.29 -22.61
CA THR A 490 3.40 -8.82 -23.26
C THR A 490 3.07 -10.25 -22.81
N TRP A 491 1.79 -10.57 -22.68
CA TRP A 491 1.31 -11.88 -22.22
C TRP A 491 -0.11 -12.18 -22.69
N ALA A 492 -0.56 -13.43 -22.51
CA ALA A 492 -1.88 -13.87 -22.99
C ALA A 492 -3.06 -13.03 -22.44
N GLY A 493 -2.89 -12.42 -21.27
CA GLY A 493 -3.92 -11.54 -20.70
C GLY A 493 -4.18 -10.29 -21.52
N ASP A 494 -3.21 -9.81 -22.30
CA ASP A 494 -3.34 -8.63 -23.15
C ASP A 494 -4.41 -8.81 -24.23
N ASP A 495 -4.65 -10.04 -24.69
CA ASP A 495 -5.70 -10.33 -25.66
C ASP A 495 -7.05 -10.61 -24.98
N ILE A 496 -7.00 -11.32 -23.85
CA ILE A 496 -8.18 -11.88 -23.18
C ILE A 496 -8.93 -10.84 -22.36
N PHE A 497 -8.20 -9.91 -21.71
CA PHE A 497 -8.73 -9.11 -20.61
C PHE A 497 -8.55 -7.60 -20.79
N ASN A 498 -9.29 -6.81 -20.02
CA ASN A 498 -9.13 -5.35 -19.88
C ASN A 498 -7.94 -4.94 -18.98
N VAL A 499 -6.87 -5.74 -18.98
CA VAL A 499 -5.64 -5.44 -18.26
C VAL A 499 -4.88 -4.28 -18.92
N THR A 500 -4.04 -3.60 -18.14
CA THR A 500 -2.97 -2.74 -18.69
C THR A 500 -2.10 -3.57 -19.63
N PRO A 501 -2.04 -3.27 -20.94
CA PRO A 501 -1.29 -4.06 -21.89
C PRO A 501 0.20 -4.10 -21.55
N GLY A 502 0.83 -5.25 -21.77
CA GLY A 502 2.27 -5.37 -21.68
C GLY A 502 3.01 -4.58 -22.77
N LEU A 503 4.28 -4.28 -22.51
CA LEU A 503 5.20 -3.64 -23.43
C LEU A 503 5.98 -4.70 -24.22
N THR A 504 6.16 -4.47 -25.52
CA THR A 504 7.01 -5.33 -26.36
C THR A 504 8.48 -5.23 -25.96
N GLU A 505 8.91 -4.06 -25.52
CA GLU A 505 10.25 -3.81 -24.99
C GLU A 505 10.11 -3.20 -23.59
N MET A 506 10.61 -3.94 -22.59
CA MET A 506 10.58 -3.50 -21.20
C MET A 506 11.66 -2.44 -20.96
N PRO A 507 11.35 -1.34 -20.25
CA PRO A 507 12.38 -0.41 -19.80
C PRO A 507 13.35 -1.12 -18.86
N GLU A 508 14.64 -0.77 -18.93
CA GLU A 508 15.63 -1.28 -18.00
C GLU A 508 15.37 -0.70 -16.60
N LEU A 509 14.98 -1.56 -15.67
CA LEU A 509 14.80 -1.19 -14.27
C LEU A 509 16.11 -1.41 -13.50
N PRO A 510 16.54 -0.45 -12.66
CA PRO A 510 17.83 -0.47 -11.98
C PRO A 510 17.97 -1.58 -10.94
N PHE A 511 16.85 -2.13 -10.45
CA PHE A 511 16.84 -3.19 -9.45
C PHE A 511 16.11 -4.42 -9.96
N LYS A 512 16.56 -5.59 -9.48
CA LYS A 512 15.94 -6.89 -9.73
C LYS A 512 15.81 -7.65 -8.43
N ILE A 513 14.63 -8.20 -8.18
CA ILE A 513 14.38 -9.01 -6.98
C ILE A 513 13.66 -10.28 -7.39
N GLU A 514 14.10 -11.41 -6.84
CA GLU A 514 13.46 -12.70 -7.04
C GLU A 514 12.79 -13.18 -5.75
N GLU A 515 11.48 -13.36 -5.80
CA GLU A 515 10.68 -13.99 -4.75
C GLU A 515 10.66 -15.51 -4.95
N GLN A 516 11.25 -16.22 -3.99
CA GLN A 516 11.33 -17.68 -3.99
C GLN A 516 10.20 -18.34 -3.18
N GLY A 517 9.58 -17.58 -2.27
CA GLY A 517 8.58 -18.07 -1.34
C GLY A 517 7.15 -18.02 -1.86
N TYR A 518 6.29 -18.82 -1.23
CA TYR A 518 4.83 -18.80 -1.44
C TYR A 518 4.08 -18.33 -0.18
N GLU A 519 4.76 -18.30 0.97
CA GLU A 519 4.17 -17.90 2.24
C GLU A 519 4.43 -16.41 2.49
N LEU A 520 3.35 -15.68 2.76
CA LEU A 520 3.43 -14.23 3.00
C LEU A 520 4.32 -13.89 4.22
N SER A 521 4.39 -14.77 5.22
CA SER A 521 5.23 -14.57 6.40
C SER A 521 6.73 -14.61 6.10
N ASN A 522 7.12 -15.22 4.98
CA ASN A 522 8.51 -15.42 4.58
C ASN A 522 8.88 -14.57 3.37
N SER A 523 7.93 -13.79 2.83
CA SER A 523 8.19 -12.94 1.69
C SER A 523 9.18 -11.83 2.07
N THR A 524 10.12 -11.56 1.17
CA THR A 524 11.10 -10.47 1.28
C THR A 524 10.68 -9.23 0.49
N VAL A 525 9.46 -9.27 -0.05
CA VAL A 525 8.91 -8.24 -0.93
C VAL A 525 7.53 -7.84 -0.43
N ALA A 526 6.59 -8.78 -0.43
CA ALA A 526 5.27 -8.57 0.13
C ALA A 526 5.38 -8.41 1.64
N ASN A 527 4.83 -7.31 2.13
CA ASN A 527 4.88 -6.91 3.53
C ASN A 527 6.27 -6.55 4.11
N ASP A 528 7.28 -6.34 3.28
CA ASP A 528 8.58 -5.85 3.73
C ASP A 528 8.47 -4.40 4.25
N PRO A 529 9.17 -4.02 5.35
CA PRO A 529 9.17 -2.65 5.85
C PRO A 529 9.89 -1.68 4.90
N GLU A 530 10.80 -2.20 4.07
CA GLU A 530 11.51 -1.42 3.08
C GLU A 530 10.80 -1.59 1.73
N VAL A 531 10.49 -0.47 1.10
CA VAL A 531 9.85 -0.46 -0.22
C VAL A 531 10.89 -0.72 -1.32
N ARG A 532 10.44 -1.16 -2.49
CA ARG A 532 11.27 -1.53 -3.64
C ARG A 532 10.78 -0.77 -4.88
N PRO A 533 11.06 0.54 -4.98
CA PRO A 533 10.80 1.32 -6.18
C PRO A 533 11.68 0.84 -7.35
N ALA A 534 11.37 1.22 -8.58
CA ALA A 534 12.26 1.02 -9.74
C ALA A 534 12.75 -0.43 -9.91
N THR A 535 11.89 -1.42 -9.61
CA THR A 535 12.28 -2.84 -9.49
C THR A 535 11.55 -3.73 -10.49
N ASP A 536 12.32 -4.59 -11.17
CA ASP A 536 11.85 -5.73 -11.93
C ASP A 536 11.77 -6.96 -11.02
N PHE A 537 10.54 -7.37 -10.72
CA PHE A 537 10.24 -8.48 -9.83
C PHE A 537 10.11 -9.78 -10.62
N ALA A 538 10.80 -10.82 -10.13
CA ALA A 538 10.66 -12.19 -10.60
C ALA A 538 10.05 -13.06 -9.49
N GLY A 539 9.06 -13.90 -9.81
CA GLY A 539 8.40 -14.75 -8.84
C GLY A 539 7.05 -15.26 -9.33
N PHE A 540 6.47 -16.21 -8.60
CA PHE A 540 5.11 -16.68 -8.88
C PHE A 540 4.05 -15.86 -8.14
N PHE A 541 4.41 -15.24 -7.01
CA PHE A 541 3.52 -14.43 -6.17
C PHE A 541 2.19 -15.11 -5.83
N GLN A 542 2.19 -16.44 -5.73
CA GLN A 542 1.02 -17.24 -5.36
C GLN A 542 0.83 -17.27 -3.83
N TYR A 543 0.82 -16.09 -3.22
CA TYR A 543 0.57 -15.93 -1.79
C TYR A 543 -0.84 -16.37 -1.43
N HIS A 544 -1.10 -16.52 -0.13
CA HIS A 544 -2.45 -16.65 0.38
C HIS A 544 -3.32 -15.49 -0.11
N THR A 545 -4.48 -15.77 -0.72
CA THR A 545 -5.23 -14.78 -1.52
C THR A 545 -5.91 -13.67 -0.72
N ARG A 546 -5.94 -13.80 0.62
CA ARG A 546 -6.22 -12.69 1.54
C ARG A 546 -5.36 -11.46 1.28
N TYR A 547 -4.14 -11.63 0.74
CA TYR A 547 -3.26 -10.53 0.33
C TYR A 547 -3.87 -9.71 -0.82
N TYR A 548 -4.52 -10.38 -1.76
CA TYR A 548 -5.15 -9.78 -2.95
C TYR A 548 -6.60 -9.34 -2.71
N LYS A 549 -7.27 -9.88 -1.69
CA LYS A 549 -8.67 -9.59 -1.34
C LYS A 549 -9.02 -8.10 -1.27
N PRO A 550 -8.19 -7.20 -0.71
CA PRO A 550 -8.48 -5.75 -0.71
C PRO A 550 -8.59 -5.14 -2.10
N TYR A 551 -8.03 -5.78 -3.13
CA TYR A 551 -8.01 -5.31 -4.51
C TYR A 551 -9.01 -6.07 -5.39
N LYS A 552 -9.92 -6.85 -4.81
CA LYS A 552 -10.86 -7.72 -5.53
C LYS A 552 -11.61 -7.00 -6.65
N GLU A 553 -12.18 -5.82 -6.38
CA GLU A 553 -12.96 -5.06 -7.37
C GLU A 553 -12.09 -4.59 -8.54
N LEU A 554 -10.89 -4.05 -8.25
CA LEU A 554 -9.91 -3.66 -9.25
C LEU A 554 -9.53 -4.86 -10.13
N MET A 555 -9.28 -6.01 -9.50
CA MET A 555 -8.92 -7.25 -10.20
C MET A 555 -10.06 -7.76 -11.08
N GLN A 556 -11.30 -7.73 -10.59
CA GLN A 556 -12.48 -8.13 -11.37
C GLN A 556 -12.68 -7.21 -12.58
N ALA A 557 -12.43 -5.90 -12.44
CA ALA A 557 -12.46 -4.96 -13.55
C ALA A 557 -11.36 -5.25 -14.60
N HIS A 558 -10.13 -5.48 -14.14
CA HIS A 558 -9.01 -5.80 -15.04
C HIS A 558 -9.22 -7.12 -15.79
N PHE A 559 -9.76 -8.14 -15.12
CA PHE A 559 -10.01 -9.47 -15.69
C PHE A 559 -11.38 -9.63 -16.33
N ALA A 560 -12.09 -8.54 -16.62
CA ALA A 560 -13.24 -8.58 -17.51
C ALA A 560 -12.78 -8.98 -18.93
N PHE A 561 -13.46 -9.97 -19.52
CA PHE A 561 -13.17 -10.42 -20.88
C PHE A 561 -13.45 -9.32 -21.91
N LYS A 562 -12.68 -9.29 -23.00
CA LYS A 562 -12.87 -8.32 -24.10
C LYS A 562 -12.87 -8.96 -25.49
N GLY A 563 -13.34 -8.20 -26.48
CA GLY A 563 -13.30 -8.59 -27.89
C GLY A 563 -13.89 -9.98 -28.16
N ALA A 564 -13.22 -10.76 -29.01
CA ALA A 564 -13.65 -12.13 -29.36
C ALA A 564 -13.72 -13.09 -28.16
N TYR A 565 -12.92 -12.85 -27.11
CA TYR A 565 -12.98 -13.62 -25.87
C TYR A 565 -14.28 -13.33 -25.08
N ALA A 566 -14.73 -12.07 -25.05
CA ALA A 566 -16.03 -11.72 -24.46
C ALA A 566 -17.20 -12.36 -25.23
N GLU A 567 -17.13 -12.37 -26.57
CA GLU A 567 -18.13 -13.04 -27.41
C GLU A 567 -18.18 -14.55 -27.13
N ARG A 568 -17.02 -15.19 -27.02
CA ARG A 568 -16.94 -16.61 -26.66
C ARG A 568 -17.48 -16.90 -25.26
N ALA A 569 -17.18 -16.05 -24.28
CA ALA A 569 -17.76 -16.16 -22.95
C ALA A 569 -19.29 -16.00 -22.97
N ALA A 570 -19.84 -15.11 -23.81
CA ALA A 570 -21.28 -14.95 -23.98
C ALA A 570 -21.94 -16.19 -24.61
N GLN A 571 -21.30 -16.84 -25.60
CA GLN A 571 -21.78 -18.11 -26.16
C GLN A 571 -21.84 -19.21 -25.08
N LEU A 572 -20.80 -19.30 -24.26
CA LEU A 572 -20.73 -20.25 -23.16
C LEU A 572 -21.80 -19.96 -22.10
N LYS A 573 -22.02 -18.69 -21.77
CA LYS A 573 -23.09 -18.28 -20.86
C LYS A 573 -24.47 -18.65 -21.40
N ALA A 574 -24.72 -18.46 -22.70
CA ALA A 574 -25.96 -18.86 -23.34
C ALA A 574 -26.16 -20.40 -23.31
N LEU A 575 -25.08 -21.17 -23.47
CA LEU A 575 -25.11 -22.63 -23.30
C LEU A 575 -25.47 -23.01 -21.86
N PHE A 576 -24.93 -22.30 -20.86
CA PHE A 576 -25.22 -22.53 -19.45
C PHE A 576 -26.68 -22.18 -19.13
N ASP A 577 -27.17 -21.03 -19.61
CA ASP A 577 -28.54 -20.55 -19.40
C ASP A 577 -29.60 -21.42 -20.07
N ALA A 578 -29.22 -22.22 -21.07
CA ALA A 578 -30.10 -23.18 -21.72
C ALA A 578 -30.29 -24.48 -20.92
N GLN A 579 -29.50 -24.71 -19.86
CA GLN A 579 -29.62 -25.93 -19.06
C GLN A 579 -30.82 -25.86 -18.10
N PRO A 580 -31.47 -27.00 -17.80
CA PRO A 580 -32.69 -27.05 -16.98
C PRO A 580 -32.45 -26.80 -15.48
N GLY A 581 -31.20 -26.87 -15.03
CA GLY A 581 -30.80 -26.70 -13.64
C GLY A 581 -29.44 -26.01 -13.54
N PRO A 582 -28.88 -25.89 -12.31
CA PRO A 582 -27.60 -25.23 -12.11
C PRO A 582 -26.49 -25.92 -12.88
N VAL A 583 -25.57 -25.12 -13.44
CA VAL A 583 -24.38 -25.64 -14.12
C VAL A 583 -23.22 -25.68 -13.14
N VAL A 584 -22.57 -26.85 -13.07
CA VAL A 584 -21.48 -27.14 -12.15
C VAL A 584 -20.20 -27.42 -12.95
N PRO A 585 -19.36 -26.39 -13.19
CA PRO A 585 -18.04 -26.60 -13.76
C PRO A 585 -17.13 -27.40 -12.82
N LEU A 586 -16.51 -28.44 -13.37
CA LEU A 586 -15.46 -29.22 -12.72
C LEU A 586 -14.15 -29.05 -13.49
N HIS A 587 -13.07 -28.73 -12.79
CA HIS A 587 -11.73 -28.78 -13.38
C HIS A 587 -10.98 -30.02 -12.91
N LEU A 588 -10.73 -30.95 -13.84
CA LEU A 588 -9.97 -32.18 -13.61
C LEU A 588 -8.69 -32.17 -14.43
N ARG A 589 -7.58 -31.81 -13.78
CA ARG A 589 -6.26 -31.77 -14.41
C ARG A 589 -5.62 -33.17 -14.44
N ARG A 590 -5.09 -33.57 -15.60
CA ARG A 590 -4.43 -34.87 -15.81
C ARG A 590 -2.99 -34.70 -16.31
N GLY A 591 -2.80 -34.38 -17.59
CA GLY A 591 -1.53 -34.39 -18.34
C GLY A 591 -0.23 -34.36 -17.53
N ASP A 592 0.17 -33.18 -17.05
CA ASP A 592 1.41 -32.94 -16.32
C ASP A 592 1.32 -33.13 -14.79
N PHE A 593 0.15 -33.53 -14.27
CA PHE A 593 -0.08 -33.78 -12.86
C PHE A 593 0.31 -35.22 -12.45
N GLY A 594 0.23 -35.48 -11.16
CA GLY A 594 0.57 -36.73 -10.50
C GLY A 594 1.95 -36.78 -9.85
N THR A 595 2.57 -35.64 -9.54
CA THR A 595 3.87 -35.53 -8.84
C THR A 595 3.94 -34.28 -7.96
N GLY A 596 4.64 -34.36 -6.83
CA GLY A 596 4.81 -33.23 -5.91
C GLY A 596 3.47 -32.65 -5.46
N VAL A 597 3.38 -31.32 -5.41
CA VAL A 597 2.14 -30.61 -5.06
C VAL A 597 1.04 -30.69 -6.13
N PHE A 598 1.35 -31.15 -7.35
CA PHE A 598 0.42 -31.27 -8.46
C PHE A 598 -0.19 -32.67 -8.49
N PHE A 599 -0.89 -33.08 -7.43
CA PHE A 599 -1.48 -34.41 -7.31
C PHE A 599 -2.76 -34.58 -8.14
N ILE A 600 -3.09 -35.82 -8.50
CA ILE A 600 -4.35 -36.18 -9.16
C ILE A 600 -5.35 -36.62 -8.10
N ALA A 601 -6.41 -35.83 -7.89
CA ALA A 601 -7.52 -36.23 -7.02
C ALA A 601 -8.38 -37.31 -7.71
N PRO A 602 -8.78 -38.37 -6.98
CA PRO A 602 -9.70 -39.39 -7.49
C PRO A 602 -11.04 -38.80 -7.90
N GLU A 603 -11.61 -39.29 -9.01
CA GLU A 603 -12.95 -38.90 -9.48
C GLU A 603 -14.02 -39.20 -8.44
N SER A 604 -13.83 -40.23 -7.61
CA SER A 604 -14.75 -40.58 -6.52
C SER A 604 -15.01 -39.42 -5.57
N TRP A 605 -14.01 -38.57 -5.28
CA TRP A 605 -14.20 -37.42 -4.39
C TRP A 605 -15.14 -36.37 -4.98
N TYR A 606 -15.07 -36.19 -6.31
CA TYR A 606 -15.98 -35.30 -7.03
C TYR A 606 -17.37 -35.92 -7.09
N LEU A 607 -17.48 -37.22 -7.39
CA LEU A 607 -18.75 -37.94 -7.44
C LEU A 607 -19.46 -37.94 -6.09
N ASP A 608 -18.75 -38.12 -4.99
CA ASP A 608 -19.32 -38.13 -3.63
C ASP A 608 -19.94 -36.76 -3.29
N TRP A 609 -19.25 -35.66 -3.60
CA TRP A 609 -19.79 -34.31 -3.43
C TRP A 609 -20.99 -34.04 -4.35
N LEU A 610 -20.88 -34.44 -5.63
CA LEU A 610 -21.95 -34.25 -6.61
C LEU A 610 -23.22 -35.04 -6.28
N GLN A 611 -23.11 -36.20 -5.63
CA GLN A 611 -24.28 -36.96 -5.17
C GLN A 611 -25.12 -36.13 -4.19
N GLY A 612 -24.49 -35.50 -3.19
CA GLY A 612 -25.18 -34.62 -2.25
C GLY A 612 -25.76 -33.38 -2.93
N LEU A 613 -25.07 -32.82 -3.92
CA LEU A 613 -25.59 -31.68 -4.69
C LEU A 613 -26.79 -32.09 -5.57
N ARG A 614 -26.77 -33.28 -6.17
CA ARG A 614 -27.85 -33.82 -7.00
C ARG A 614 -29.13 -34.12 -6.21
N GLU A 615 -29.03 -34.45 -4.92
CA GLU A 615 -30.20 -34.55 -4.05
C GLU A 615 -30.96 -33.22 -3.93
N GLN A 616 -30.23 -32.09 -3.99
CA GLN A 616 -30.80 -30.74 -3.94
C GLN A 616 -31.18 -30.23 -5.34
N HIS A 617 -30.42 -30.62 -6.35
CA HIS A 617 -30.58 -30.21 -7.75
C HIS A 617 -30.57 -31.42 -8.69
N PRO A 618 -31.70 -32.14 -8.84
CA PRO A 618 -31.77 -33.34 -9.67
C PRO A 618 -31.41 -33.12 -11.14
N ASP A 619 -31.69 -31.91 -11.65
CA ASP A 619 -31.47 -31.51 -13.05
C ASP A 619 -30.14 -30.77 -13.27
N LEU A 620 -29.19 -30.85 -12.33
CA LEU A 620 -27.88 -30.21 -12.48
C LEU A 620 -27.14 -30.70 -13.72
N THR A 621 -26.38 -29.81 -14.35
CA THR A 621 -25.56 -30.12 -15.52
C THR A 621 -24.09 -29.88 -15.19
N LEU A 622 -23.22 -30.81 -15.58
CA LEU A 622 -21.78 -30.68 -15.38
C LEU A 622 -21.14 -30.04 -16.60
N TYR A 623 -20.27 -29.05 -16.39
CA TYR A 623 -19.30 -28.65 -17.40
C TYR A 623 -17.93 -29.25 -17.04
N ILE A 624 -17.35 -30.10 -17.89
CA ILE A 624 -16.03 -30.70 -17.61
C ILE A 624 -14.92 -29.94 -18.32
N ALA A 625 -14.12 -29.22 -17.54
CA ALA A 625 -12.86 -28.60 -17.96
C ALA A 625 -11.69 -29.56 -17.68
N SER A 626 -11.01 -30.03 -18.73
CA SER A 626 -9.89 -30.97 -18.58
C SER A 626 -8.95 -30.91 -19.77
N ASP A 627 -7.66 -31.14 -19.54
CA ASP A 627 -6.69 -31.35 -20.61
C ASP A 627 -6.72 -32.77 -21.20
N GLU A 628 -7.48 -33.69 -20.60
CA GLU A 628 -7.72 -35.04 -21.12
C GLU A 628 -9.21 -35.43 -20.94
N PRO A 629 -10.15 -34.74 -21.61
CA PRO A 629 -11.58 -34.92 -21.38
C PRO A 629 -12.03 -36.37 -21.65
N ASP A 630 -11.48 -37.03 -22.67
CA ASP A 630 -11.83 -38.42 -22.99
C ASP A 630 -11.45 -39.43 -21.89
N ALA A 631 -10.44 -39.12 -21.07
CA ALA A 631 -10.06 -39.93 -19.91
C ALA A 631 -10.98 -39.69 -18.70
N VAL A 632 -11.61 -38.52 -18.63
CA VAL A 632 -12.38 -38.06 -17.46
C VAL A 632 -13.89 -38.30 -17.63
N LEU A 633 -14.43 -38.02 -18.81
CA LEU A 633 -15.87 -38.09 -19.12
C LEU A 633 -16.53 -39.44 -18.74
N PRO A 634 -15.90 -40.63 -18.92
CA PRO A 634 -16.52 -41.89 -18.56
C PRO A 634 -16.92 -42.01 -17.08
N ALA A 635 -16.22 -41.32 -16.17
CA ALA A 635 -16.51 -41.34 -14.74
C ALA A 635 -17.81 -40.58 -14.39
N PHE A 636 -18.24 -39.65 -15.25
CA PHE A 636 -19.39 -38.76 -15.01
C PHE A 636 -20.59 -39.07 -15.92
N LYS A 637 -20.60 -40.25 -16.57
CA LYS A 637 -21.65 -40.68 -17.51
C LYS A 637 -23.09 -40.68 -16.94
N ASP A 638 -23.25 -40.69 -15.62
CA ASP A 638 -24.55 -40.71 -14.94
C ASP A 638 -25.10 -39.28 -14.69
N PHE A 639 -24.46 -38.26 -15.26
CA PHE A 639 -24.88 -36.86 -15.21
C PHE A 639 -25.11 -36.33 -16.63
N ASN A 640 -25.90 -35.25 -16.76
CA ASN A 640 -25.89 -34.45 -17.98
C ASN A 640 -24.56 -33.70 -18.05
N VAL A 641 -23.76 -33.94 -19.08
CA VAL A 641 -22.41 -33.37 -19.22
C VAL A 641 -22.33 -32.57 -20.51
N ILE A 642 -21.87 -31.33 -20.38
CA ILE A 642 -21.46 -30.45 -21.48
C ILE A 642 -19.97 -30.14 -21.37
N THR A 643 -19.36 -29.76 -22.49
CA THR A 643 -17.95 -29.39 -22.62
C THR A 643 -17.80 -28.28 -23.65
N GLU A 644 -16.58 -27.83 -23.92
CA GLU A 644 -16.33 -26.92 -25.05
C GLU A 644 -16.75 -27.50 -26.41
N ARG A 645 -16.87 -28.83 -26.53
CA ARG A 645 -17.27 -29.53 -27.78
C ARG A 645 -18.74 -29.29 -28.15
N ASP A 646 -19.53 -28.81 -27.20
CA ASP A 646 -20.96 -28.46 -27.38
C ASP A 646 -21.15 -27.03 -27.89
N LEU A 647 -20.06 -26.27 -28.02
CA LEU A 647 -20.04 -24.95 -28.65
C LEU A 647 -19.53 -25.02 -30.10
N PRO A 648 -19.85 -24.02 -30.94
CA PRO A 648 -19.22 -23.88 -32.25
C PRO A 648 -17.70 -23.88 -32.14
N ALA A 649 -17.02 -24.39 -33.18
CA ALA A 649 -15.57 -24.39 -33.25
C ALA A 649 -15.02 -22.96 -33.08
N SER A 650 -13.97 -22.83 -32.27
CA SER A 650 -13.31 -21.57 -31.95
C SER A 650 -11.98 -21.47 -32.70
N ASP A 651 -11.71 -20.29 -33.24
CA ASP A 651 -10.43 -19.89 -33.85
C ASP A 651 -9.58 -18.99 -32.95
N LEU A 652 -10.02 -18.78 -31.70
CA LEU A 652 -9.26 -18.04 -30.68
C LEU A 652 -7.87 -18.64 -30.47
N GLU A 653 -6.88 -17.76 -30.35
CA GLU A 653 -5.48 -18.12 -30.14
C GLU A 653 -5.25 -18.91 -28.85
N HIS A 654 -5.93 -18.52 -27.77
CA HIS A 654 -5.76 -19.08 -26.44
C HIS A 654 -6.76 -20.23 -26.20
N GLY A 655 -6.46 -21.42 -26.71
CA GLY A 655 -7.38 -22.58 -26.67
C GLY A 655 -7.85 -23.01 -25.27
N PHE A 656 -7.12 -22.66 -24.20
CA PHE A 656 -7.55 -22.91 -22.83
C PHE A 656 -8.69 -21.99 -22.35
N PHE A 657 -9.00 -20.93 -23.12
CA PHE A 657 -9.89 -19.86 -22.68
C PHE A 657 -11.32 -20.34 -22.39
N THR A 658 -11.89 -21.19 -23.25
CA THR A 658 -13.28 -21.65 -23.08
C THR A 658 -13.48 -22.33 -21.73
N ASP A 659 -12.56 -23.23 -21.38
CA ASP A 659 -12.54 -23.89 -20.07
C ASP A 659 -12.29 -22.90 -18.92
N PHE A 660 -11.39 -21.93 -19.10
CA PHE A 660 -11.17 -20.90 -18.08
C PHE A 660 -12.44 -20.09 -17.80
N ALA A 661 -13.12 -19.64 -18.87
CA ALA A 661 -14.36 -18.87 -18.79
C ALA A 661 -15.51 -19.68 -18.17
N ALA A 662 -15.60 -20.98 -18.46
CA ALA A 662 -16.60 -21.85 -17.86
C ALA A 662 -16.52 -21.83 -16.32
N LEU A 663 -15.30 -21.95 -15.81
CA LEU A 663 -15.01 -21.97 -14.37
C LEU A 663 -15.34 -20.62 -13.70
N THR A 664 -15.40 -19.50 -14.46
CA THR A 664 -15.69 -18.17 -13.91
C THR A 664 -17.19 -17.85 -13.82
N MET A 665 -18.10 -18.73 -14.28
CA MET A 665 -19.54 -18.41 -14.35
C MET A 665 -20.50 -19.53 -13.94
N GLY A 666 -20.00 -20.64 -13.39
CA GLY A 666 -20.85 -21.71 -12.84
C GLY A 666 -21.57 -21.33 -11.54
N ASP A 667 -22.63 -22.07 -11.22
CA ASP A 667 -23.43 -21.91 -9.98
C ASP A 667 -22.80 -22.63 -8.78
N HIS A 668 -22.03 -23.69 -9.05
CA HIS A 668 -21.17 -24.37 -8.09
C HIS A 668 -19.87 -24.73 -8.80
N LEU A 669 -18.74 -24.72 -8.10
CA LEU A 669 -17.43 -24.94 -8.72
C LEU A 669 -16.63 -25.96 -7.95
N ALA A 670 -16.10 -26.99 -8.62
CA ALA A 670 -15.05 -27.83 -8.06
C ALA A 670 -13.78 -27.78 -8.90
N ILE A 671 -12.66 -27.54 -8.23
CA ILE A 671 -11.36 -27.35 -8.86
C ILE A 671 -10.42 -28.53 -8.61
N SER A 672 -9.28 -28.57 -9.30
CA SER A 672 -8.12 -29.39 -8.91
C SER A 672 -7.15 -28.55 -8.07
N ASN A 673 -6.09 -29.14 -7.51
CA ASN A 673 -4.99 -28.37 -6.90
C ASN A 673 -4.12 -27.69 -7.98
N SER A 674 -4.70 -26.72 -8.69
CA SER A 674 -4.14 -26.02 -9.85
C SER A 674 -4.36 -24.52 -9.72
N SER A 675 -3.32 -23.73 -10.03
CA SER A 675 -3.43 -22.27 -10.08
C SER A 675 -4.41 -21.80 -11.16
N PHE A 676 -4.63 -22.58 -12.23
CA PHE A 676 -5.56 -22.25 -13.31
C PHE A 676 -7.01 -22.16 -12.84
N SER A 677 -7.52 -23.26 -12.28
CA SER A 677 -8.87 -23.31 -11.75
C SER A 677 -9.03 -22.49 -10.47
N PHE A 678 -7.95 -22.31 -9.70
CA PHE A 678 -7.97 -21.40 -8.57
C PHE A 678 -8.14 -19.94 -9.02
N ALA A 679 -7.36 -19.47 -10.00
CA ALA A 679 -7.50 -18.13 -10.56
C ALA A 679 -8.91 -17.90 -11.13
N ALA A 680 -9.47 -18.88 -11.85
CA ALA A 680 -10.86 -18.82 -12.32
C ALA A 680 -11.87 -18.69 -11.16
N SER A 681 -11.67 -19.44 -10.06
CA SER A 681 -12.53 -19.36 -8.89
C SER A 681 -12.54 -17.98 -8.22
N MET A 682 -11.43 -17.24 -8.27
CA MET A 682 -11.38 -15.87 -7.75
C MET A 682 -12.24 -14.91 -8.57
N LEU A 683 -12.37 -15.16 -9.88
CA LEU A 683 -13.16 -14.33 -10.80
C LEU A 683 -14.63 -14.74 -10.86
N ASN A 684 -15.00 -15.89 -10.31
CA ASN A 684 -16.37 -16.35 -10.28
C ASN A 684 -17.21 -15.54 -9.27
N GLN A 685 -18.28 -14.93 -9.76
CA GLN A 685 -19.18 -14.06 -8.97
C GLN A 685 -20.55 -14.69 -8.73
N THR A 686 -20.83 -15.85 -9.33
CA THR A 686 -22.14 -16.51 -9.31
C THR A 686 -22.17 -17.75 -8.44
N ALA A 687 -21.02 -18.40 -8.24
CA ALA A 687 -20.95 -19.67 -7.54
C ALA A 687 -21.33 -19.54 -6.07
N GLN A 688 -22.20 -20.44 -5.61
CA GLN A 688 -22.65 -20.55 -4.23
C GLN A 688 -21.70 -21.36 -3.36
N THR A 689 -20.95 -22.30 -3.96
CA THR A 689 -19.98 -23.16 -3.25
C THR A 689 -18.73 -23.35 -4.08
N PHE A 690 -17.57 -23.38 -3.40
CA PHE A 690 -16.26 -23.55 -4.02
C PHE A 690 -15.54 -24.73 -3.38
N MET A 691 -15.33 -25.79 -4.16
CA MET A 691 -14.76 -27.03 -3.67
C MET A 691 -13.37 -27.29 -4.24
N ARG A 692 -12.44 -27.76 -3.41
CA ARG A 692 -11.09 -28.20 -3.84
C ARG A 692 -10.71 -29.51 -3.17
N PRO A 693 -9.84 -30.33 -3.79
CA PRO A 693 -9.36 -31.54 -3.15
C PRO A 693 -8.35 -31.23 -2.04
N ASP A 694 -8.44 -31.97 -0.94
CA ASP A 694 -7.47 -31.95 0.16
C ASP A 694 -6.97 -33.38 0.42
N LEU A 695 -5.65 -33.58 0.30
CA LEU A 695 -5.03 -34.90 0.47
C LEU A 695 -5.07 -35.40 1.93
N THR A 696 -5.11 -34.51 2.91
CA THR A 696 -5.14 -34.90 4.32
C THR A 696 -6.53 -35.39 4.74
N GLN A 697 -7.57 -34.80 4.17
CA GLN A 697 -8.96 -35.17 4.43
C GLN A 697 -9.51 -36.22 3.44
N GLU A 698 -8.75 -36.50 2.38
CA GLU A 698 -9.11 -37.43 1.32
C GLU A 698 -10.49 -37.19 0.69
N LYS A 699 -10.84 -35.91 0.46
CA LYS A 699 -12.12 -35.50 -0.12
C LYS A 699 -12.05 -34.10 -0.72
N LEU A 700 -13.15 -33.66 -1.35
CA LEU A 700 -13.35 -32.25 -1.61
C LEU A 700 -13.74 -31.49 -0.33
N ILE A 701 -13.15 -30.32 -0.15
CA ILE A 701 -13.41 -29.40 0.95
C ILE A 701 -13.86 -28.05 0.39
N ASP A 702 -14.72 -27.37 1.13
CA ASP A 702 -15.12 -25.99 0.82
C ASP A 702 -13.96 -25.02 1.12
N TYR A 703 -13.86 -23.94 0.35
CA TYR A 703 -12.86 -22.89 0.57
C TYR A 703 -13.33 -21.53 0.05
N ASP A 704 -12.86 -20.43 0.63
CA ASP A 704 -13.04 -19.08 0.08
C ASP A 704 -11.91 -18.77 -0.92
N PRO A 705 -12.19 -18.53 -2.23
CA PRO A 705 -11.17 -18.16 -3.22
C PRO A 705 -10.34 -16.93 -2.84
N TRP A 706 -10.90 -16.02 -2.04
CA TRP A 706 -10.25 -14.81 -1.56
C TRP A 706 -9.61 -14.96 -0.17
N ASN A 707 -9.70 -16.15 0.43
CA ASN A 707 -9.09 -16.44 1.72
C ASN A 707 -8.56 -17.89 1.78
N ALA A 708 -7.78 -18.29 0.78
CA ALA A 708 -7.10 -19.59 0.75
C ALA A 708 -5.70 -19.51 0.12
N PRO A 709 -4.81 -20.48 0.40
CA PRO A 709 -3.59 -20.65 -0.39
C PRO A 709 -3.94 -21.09 -1.82
N VAL A 710 -3.24 -20.56 -2.83
CA VAL A 710 -3.50 -20.92 -4.25
C VAL A 710 -3.33 -22.43 -4.45
N LEU A 711 -2.22 -22.99 -3.96
CA LEU A 711 -1.95 -24.43 -3.98
C LEU A 711 -1.83 -24.97 -2.55
N LEU A 712 -2.39 -26.15 -2.30
CA LEU A 712 -2.09 -26.91 -1.10
C LEU A 712 -0.72 -27.57 -1.27
N ARG A 713 0.23 -27.18 -0.41
CA ARG A 713 1.63 -27.62 -0.45
C ARG A 713 2.03 -28.48 0.74
N LYS A 714 1.07 -28.84 1.61
CA LYS A 714 1.34 -29.56 2.87
C LYS A 714 1.72 -31.03 2.67
N LEU A 715 1.19 -31.66 1.63
CA LEU A 715 1.39 -33.08 1.34
C LEU A 715 1.58 -33.26 -0.16
N GLU A 716 2.61 -33.99 -0.56
CA GLU A 716 2.89 -34.30 -1.96
C GLU A 716 2.21 -35.60 -2.42
N ALA A 717 2.02 -35.76 -3.73
CA ALA A 717 1.43 -36.95 -4.34
C ALA A 717 2.16 -38.24 -3.93
N GLU A 718 3.50 -38.20 -3.91
CA GLU A 718 4.35 -39.32 -3.52
C GLU A 718 4.18 -39.73 -2.06
N GLU A 719 3.88 -38.78 -1.18
CA GLU A 719 3.64 -39.00 0.24
C GLU A 719 2.21 -39.51 0.49
N ALA A 720 1.25 -39.05 -0.30
CA ALA A 720 -0.15 -39.47 -0.22
C ALA A 720 -0.39 -40.87 -0.79
N GLY A 721 0.38 -41.29 -1.81
CA GLY A 721 0.37 -42.66 -2.33
C GLY A 721 0.09 -42.79 -3.83
N GLU A 722 0.23 -44.01 -4.38
CA GLU A 722 0.17 -44.26 -5.83
C GLU A 722 -1.15 -43.81 -6.48
N ALA A 723 -2.27 -43.81 -5.75
CA ALA A 723 -3.57 -43.39 -6.28
C ALA A 723 -3.60 -41.93 -6.76
N PHE A 724 -2.72 -41.07 -6.20
CA PHE A 724 -2.64 -39.65 -6.52
C PHE A 724 -1.57 -39.32 -7.57
N MET A 725 -0.89 -40.36 -8.07
CA MET A 725 0.21 -40.26 -9.00
C MET A 725 -0.22 -40.63 -10.42
N SER A 726 0.38 -40.00 -11.43
CA SER A 726 0.20 -40.41 -12.82
C SER A 726 0.94 -41.72 -13.10
N GLU A 727 0.53 -42.48 -14.12
CA GLU A 727 1.21 -43.73 -14.50
C GLU A 727 2.70 -43.52 -14.79
N LYS A 728 3.05 -42.38 -15.40
CA LYS A 728 4.43 -41.96 -15.63
C LYS A 728 5.19 -41.74 -14.32
N ALA A 729 4.56 -41.13 -13.32
CA ALA A 729 5.14 -40.89 -12.00
C ALA A 729 5.31 -42.20 -11.21
N LYS A 730 4.31 -43.09 -11.22
CA LYS A 730 4.38 -44.43 -10.62
C LYS A 730 5.57 -45.22 -11.16
N GLY A 731 5.79 -45.21 -12.47
CA GLY A 731 6.94 -45.85 -13.12
C GLY A 731 8.30 -45.30 -12.67
N ARG A 732 8.43 -43.97 -12.54
CA ARG A 732 9.67 -43.32 -12.06
C ARG A 732 9.95 -43.61 -10.58
N SER A 733 8.93 -43.59 -9.73
CA SER A 733 9.07 -43.94 -8.31
C SER A 733 9.51 -45.40 -8.12
N LYS A 734 8.85 -46.33 -8.82
CA LYS A 734 9.24 -47.76 -8.84
C LYS A 734 10.68 -47.97 -9.33
N TYR A 735 11.14 -47.19 -10.30
CA TYR A 735 12.54 -47.20 -10.76
C TYR A 735 13.51 -46.65 -9.71
N LYS A 736 13.19 -45.53 -9.04
CA LYS A 736 13.99 -44.93 -7.95
C LYS A 736 14.16 -45.94 -6.81
N TRP A 737 13.08 -46.60 -6.40
CA TRP A 737 13.09 -47.68 -5.40
C TRP A 737 13.90 -48.91 -5.84
N ARG A 738 13.83 -49.31 -7.11
CA ARG A 738 14.70 -50.38 -7.67
C ARG A 738 16.18 -50.00 -7.66
N LYS A 739 16.52 -48.72 -7.88
CA LYS A 739 17.90 -48.21 -7.87
C LYS A 739 18.45 -48.17 -6.44
N VAL A 740 17.66 -47.69 -5.48
CA VAL A 740 17.99 -47.71 -4.05
C VAL A 740 18.17 -49.16 -3.56
N ARG A 741 17.26 -50.07 -3.89
CA ARG A 741 17.41 -51.51 -3.57
C ARG A 741 18.64 -52.19 -4.20
N LYS A 742 19.18 -51.65 -5.31
CA LYS A 742 20.44 -52.12 -5.93
C LYS A 742 21.69 -51.53 -5.28
N ILE A 743 21.58 -50.46 -4.49
CA ILE A 743 22.68 -49.87 -3.70
C ILE A 743 22.80 -50.58 -2.34
N PHE A 744 21.68 -51.11 -1.83
CA PHE A 744 21.61 -51.88 -0.57
C PHE A 744 21.65 -53.41 -0.77
N LYS A 745 21.99 -53.88 -1.97
CA LYS A 745 22.37 -55.26 -2.28
C LYS A 745 23.80 -55.24 -2.77
#